data_AF-A0A5P9D0Q5-F1
#
_entry.id   AF-A0A5P9D0Q5-F1
#
_cell.length_a   1.000
_cell.length_b   1.000
_cell.length_c   1.000
_cell.angle_alpha   90.00
_cell.angle_beta   90.00
_cell.angle_gamma   90.00
#
_symmetry.space_group_name_H-M   'P 1'
#
loop_
_entity.id
_entity.type
_entity.pdbx_description
1 polymer ?
#
loop_
_entity_poly.entity_id
_entity_poly.type
_entity_poly.pdbx_seq_one_letter_code
_entity_poly.pdbx_strand_id
1 'polypeptide(L)'
;MVMDFLAPSKPEAIKSTKAPWKILIVDDDPDVHEVTKIAVAGCVFEGRSFELLHALSAQEAQEILKTSDDIAVALVDVVMESDTAGLGLVSWIRSELGNHFTRLILRTGQPGYAPQTDVIMKFDIDGYAEKAELSRTKLLTAIITALRGYKLVMSLETNRRKLKQLNGHFAEIVQKNALSEFATAVLHQLTDLLDHPVDLLLCGQDTLPDQKNADRSNIRVLAATGGLQEKTDLPIEVLGEDAVRGAVNSCIETREPVSGPNGLAMPLITRNGMTGALYLAMSDVELEESVGTELMQLFVSNVALGYEKTGLLEHIRNLAFVDRVTGLSTFSGFIETFQRHASNQIPLLVVHCDIQRFRVVVDGIGDERAGGVLKRTGHRLSQIFPDALTIARKEKDEFLVLLKGGEANDIQSIVTRVEDAFQEPITLDDNQINLRMRLGFASSEDSAHGAEELVRFASIALNDVRQKGMTNHSVFHPLMQEAAFERLRLASMLTGSANQTEFHLHYQPIMRAGDDSIASFEALMRFKTPAGNFLNTARMIEAAEASGSITEIGAWMFKSAFSEFRKLSVAGDDIRLNVNLSPKQVQTNRIYKDIEDAASAADLQLHRLVFEVTEGLFLSNDQVTLSLLTWLRNKGAKVVIDDFGTGYSSFSYLRKLPVDGIKIDRSFISNMDQDADALAVVKSIIAVAKAMNLEVTAEGVETTGQRKIMQELDCDYLQGFLYSKPQSSDDLLKFIRQSSVSGGTFQ
;
A
#
# COMPACT_ATOMS: atom_id res chain seq x y z
N MET A 1 91.58 22.58 56.54
CA MET A 1 91.88 23.20 55.24
C MET A 1 91.42 22.22 54.16
N VAL A 2 90.19 22.41 53.66
CA VAL A 2 89.86 22.75 52.25
C VAL A 2 90.13 21.57 51.31
N MET A 3 89.09 20.78 51.01
CA MET A 3 88.32 20.76 49.75
C MET A 3 89.17 20.48 48.50
N ASP A 4 88.83 19.42 47.76
CA ASP A 4 88.36 19.66 46.40
C ASP A 4 87.37 18.60 45.90
N PHE A 5 86.36 19.09 45.21
CA PHE A 5 85.17 18.42 44.70
C PHE A 5 85.46 17.70 43.37
N LEU A 6 85.00 16.45 43.24
CA LEU A 6 84.67 15.87 41.93
C LEU A 6 83.15 15.75 41.85
N ALA A 7 82.58 16.53 40.94
CA ALA A 7 81.15 16.66 40.69
C ALA A 7 80.52 15.34 40.19
N PRO A 8 79.32 14.94 40.67
CA PRO A 8 78.47 14.02 39.93
C PRO A 8 77.75 14.76 38.80
N SER A 9 77.79 14.14 37.63
CA SER A 9 77.14 14.50 36.36
C SER A 9 75.66 14.84 36.50
N LYS A 10 75.23 15.93 35.85
CA LYS A 10 73.82 16.31 35.65
C LYS A 10 73.03 15.16 34.99
N PRO A 11 71.84 14.79 35.48
CA PRO A 11 70.96 13.87 34.75
C PRO A 11 70.41 14.55 33.50
N GLU A 12 70.53 13.89 32.35
CA GLU A 12 69.93 14.31 31.08
C GLU A 12 68.40 14.33 31.19
N ALA A 13 67.78 15.44 30.80
CA ALA A 13 66.33 15.60 30.77
C ALA A 13 65.75 14.84 29.56
N ILE A 14 65.15 13.68 29.81
CA ILE A 14 64.35 12.94 28.83
C ILE A 14 63.09 13.76 28.54
N LYS A 15 62.96 14.34 27.34
CA LYS A 15 61.74 15.04 26.90
C LYS A 15 60.62 14.02 26.64
N SER A 16 59.68 13.93 27.56
CA SER A 16 58.39 13.24 27.42
C SER A 16 57.47 13.99 26.44
N THR A 17 56.80 13.26 25.53
CA THR A 17 55.71 13.78 24.67
C THR A 17 54.31 13.67 25.32
N LYS A 18 54.20 13.05 26.50
CA LYS A 18 52.94 12.86 27.24
C LYS A 18 52.80 13.92 28.35
N ALA A 19 51.57 14.39 28.57
CA ALA A 19 51.24 15.37 29.60
C ALA A 19 51.73 14.92 31.00
N PRO A 20 52.23 15.85 31.84
CA PRO A 20 52.76 15.52 33.15
C PRO A 20 51.66 15.05 34.11
N TRP A 21 52.03 14.26 35.12
CA TRP A 21 51.13 13.92 36.23
C TRP A 21 51.03 15.10 37.19
N LYS A 22 49.84 15.67 37.34
CA LYS A 22 49.60 16.75 38.31
C LYS A 22 49.42 16.18 39.72
N ILE A 23 50.24 16.69 40.63
CA ILE A 23 50.22 16.33 42.06
C ILE A 23 50.00 17.61 42.86
N LEU A 24 48.90 17.66 43.60
CA LEU A 24 48.59 18.79 44.48
C LEU A 24 49.23 18.58 45.85
N ILE A 25 49.84 19.62 46.39
CA ILE A 25 50.40 19.66 47.74
C ILE A 25 49.63 20.74 48.51
N VAL A 26 49.01 20.35 49.62
CA VAL A 26 48.25 21.22 50.51
C VAL A 26 48.88 21.17 51.90
N ASP A 27 49.58 22.23 52.28
CA ASP A 27 50.29 22.36 53.56
C ASP A 27 50.42 23.88 53.86
N ASP A 28 50.29 24.31 55.11
CA ASP A 28 50.43 25.73 55.47
C ASP A 28 51.90 26.15 55.65
N ASP A 29 52.82 25.18 55.70
CA ASP A 29 54.26 25.40 55.82
C ASP A 29 54.96 25.47 54.45
N PRO A 30 55.49 26.66 54.05
CA PRO A 30 56.23 26.84 52.79
C PRO A 30 57.44 25.91 52.65
N ASP A 31 58.08 25.52 53.75
CA ASP A 31 59.26 24.66 53.71
C ASP A 31 58.89 23.24 53.25
N VAL A 32 57.68 22.75 53.57
CA VAL A 32 57.20 21.45 53.14
C VAL A 32 57.04 21.39 51.61
N HIS A 33 56.61 22.48 50.99
CA HIS A 33 56.48 22.58 49.54
C HIS A 33 57.84 22.49 48.84
N GLU A 34 58.85 23.22 49.31
CA GLU A 34 60.19 23.19 48.72
C GLU A 34 60.90 21.85 48.97
N VAL A 35 60.75 21.26 50.15
CA VAL A 35 61.28 19.90 50.45
C VAL A 35 60.65 18.85 49.54
N THR A 36 59.33 18.90 49.34
CA THR A 36 58.61 17.95 48.47
C THR A 36 59.04 18.12 47.01
N LYS A 37 59.23 19.36 46.56
CA LYS A 37 59.73 19.70 45.22
C LYS A 37 61.13 19.15 44.97
N ILE A 38 62.05 19.28 45.93
CA ILE A 38 63.40 18.70 45.85
C ILE A 38 63.33 17.16 45.87
N ALA A 39 62.46 16.58 46.69
CA ALA A 39 62.36 15.13 46.84
C ALA A 39 61.94 14.41 45.55
N VAL A 40 61.02 15.01 44.78
CA VAL A 40 60.48 14.45 43.53
C VAL A 40 61.13 15.01 42.26
N ALA A 41 62.09 15.92 42.39
CA ALA A 41 62.81 16.51 41.27
C ALA A 41 63.49 15.44 40.41
N GLY A 42 63.22 15.46 39.09
CA GLY A 42 63.77 14.53 38.12
C GLY A 42 63.12 13.14 38.10
N CYS A 43 62.05 12.90 38.87
CA CYS A 43 61.31 11.65 38.81
C CYS A 43 60.37 11.59 37.59
N VAL A 44 60.27 10.40 37.00
CA VAL A 44 59.41 10.09 35.85
C VAL A 44 58.71 8.78 36.12
N PHE A 45 57.41 8.70 35.81
CA PHE A 45 56.62 7.46 35.90
C PHE A 45 55.92 7.21 34.57
N GLU A 46 56.14 6.03 33.97
CA GLU A 46 55.65 5.65 32.64
C GLU A 46 55.95 6.70 31.54
N GLY A 47 57.14 7.29 31.61
CA GLY A 47 57.59 8.29 30.66
C GLY A 47 56.97 9.68 30.85
N ARG A 48 56.13 9.92 31.88
CA ARG A 48 55.56 11.25 32.21
C ARG A 48 56.27 11.87 33.42
N SER A 49 56.60 13.16 33.35
CA SER A 49 57.14 13.93 34.48
C SER A 49 56.06 14.30 35.48
N PHE A 50 56.45 14.72 36.69
CA PHE A 50 55.52 15.23 37.70
C PHE A 50 55.42 16.76 37.63
N GLU A 51 54.21 17.29 37.67
CA GLU A 51 53.89 18.71 37.82
C GLU A 51 53.30 18.92 39.21
N LEU A 52 53.92 19.80 40.01
CA LEU A 52 53.47 20.07 41.37
C LEU A 52 52.60 21.33 41.41
N LEU A 53 51.39 21.19 41.94
CA LEU A 53 50.51 22.29 42.28
C LEU A 53 50.59 22.52 43.79
N HIS A 54 50.58 23.78 44.21
CA HIS A 54 50.82 24.17 45.59
C HIS A 54 49.64 24.98 46.12
N ALA A 55 49.16 24.63 47.31
CA ALA A 55 48.15 25.37 48.05
C ALA A 55 48.60 25.53 49.51
N LEU A 56 48.60 26.77 50.00
CA LEU A 56 48.98 27.12 51.37
C LEU A 56 47.79 27.10 52.34
N SER A 57 46.58 26.84 51.82
CA SER A 57 45.34 26.84 52.58
C SER A 57 44.36 25.81 52.03
N ALA A 58 43.42 25.38 52.87
CA ALA A 58 42.32 24.53 52.43
C ALA A 58 41.46 25.25 51.36
N GLN A 59 41.28 26.57 51.47
CA GLN A 59 40.51 27.36 50.52
C GLN A 59 41.19 27.46 49.14
N GLU A 60 42.50 27.69 49.10
CA GLU A 60 43.28 27.72 47.85
C GLU A 60 43.27 26.35 47.17
N ALA A 61 43.37 25.26 47.94
CA ALA A 61 43.25 23.92 47.41
C ALA A 61 41.88 23.66 46.75
N GLN A 62 40.79 24.17 47.34
CA GLN A 62 39.46 24.09 46.73
C GLN A 62 39.37 24.84 45.40
N GLU A 63 40.00 25.99 45.26
CA GLU A 63 40.03 26.76 44.00
C GLU A 63 40.80 26.03 42.90
N ILE A 64 41.95 25.44 43.25
CA ILE A 64 42.75 24.65 42.30
C ILE A 64 41.98 23.40 41.84
N LEU A 65 41.35 22.68 42.77
CA LEU A 65 40.55 21.48 42.47
C LEU A 65 39.26 21.77 41.69
N LYS A 66 38.73 22.99 41.77
CA LYS A 66 37.61 23.45 40.90
C LYS A 66 38.07 23.75 39.49
N THR A 67 39.33 24.16 39.32
CA THR A 67 39.87 24.62 38.02
C THR A 67 40.59 23.50 37.27
N SER A 68 41.10 22.50 37.97
CA SER A 68 41.81 21.34 37.39
C SER A 68 41.19 20.02 37.84
N ASP A 69 40.58 19.29 36.92
CA ASP A 69 39.92 18.00 37.15
C ASP A 69 40.86 16.79 36.93
N ASP A 70 42.06 17.01 36.40
CA ASP A 70 43.07 16.03 36.05
C ASP A 70 44.18 15.85 37.12
N ILE A 71 43.93 16.32 38.35
CA ILE A 71 44.84 16.13 39.49
C ILE A 71 44.82 14.65 39.90
N ALA A 72 45.95 13.97 39.71
CA ALA A 72 46.05 12.54 39.92
C ALA A 72 46.21 12.17 41.41
N VAL A 73 47.03 12.93 42.13
CA VAL A 73 47.33 12.71 43.56
C VAL A 73 47.28 14.04 44.29
N ALA A 74 46.71 14.06 45.49
CA ALA A 74 46.81 15.20 46.40
C ALA A 74 47.39 14.75 47.74
N LEU A 75 48.50 15.39 48.13
CA LEU A 75 49.14 15.28 49.44
C LEU A 75 48.53 16.36 50.33
N VAL A 76 47.81 15.97 51.37
CA VAL A 76 47.04 16.92 52.21
C VAL A 76 47.51 16.79 53.66
N ASP A 77 47.93 17.89 54.25
CA ASP A 77 48.22 17.93 55.68
C ASP A 77 46.92 17.99 56.51
N VAL A 78 46.87 17.22 57.59
CA VAL A 78 45.68 17.09 58.44
C VAL A 78 45.44 18.35 59.27
N VAL A 79 46.52 18.95 59.79
CA VAL A 79 46.49 20.11 60.69
C VAL A 79 47.10 21.30 59.94
N MET A 80 46.28 22.29 59.61
CA MET A 80 46.72 23.52 58.91
C MET A 80 46.16 24.73 59.63
N GLU A 81 45.27 25.53 59.01
CA GLU A 81 44.67 26.70 59.64
C GLU A 81 43.79 26.34 60.87
N SER A 82 43.36 25.08 60.94
CA SER A 82 42.77 24.47 62.12
C SER A 82 43.18 23.00 62.24
N ASP A 83 43.02 22.44 63.44
CA ASP A 83 43.32 21.03 63.77
C ASP A 83 42.57 19.99 62.90
N THR A 84 41.59 20.41 62.10
CA THR A 84 40.78 19.52 61.24
C THR A 84 40.64 20.03 59.80
N ALA A 85 41.35 21.10 59.42
CA ALA A 85 41.21 21.73 58.11
C ALA A 85 41.44 20.73 56.95
N GLY A 86 42.45 19.87 57.06
CA GLY A 86 42.74 18.86 56.03
C GLY A 86 41.68 17.78 55.91
N LEU A 87 41.10 17.35 57.03
CA LEU A 87 39.99 16.39 57.04
C LEU A 87 38.71 17.00 56.46
N GLY A 88 38.46 18.28 56.75
CA GLY A 88 37.39 19.06 56.15
C GLY A 88 37.54 19.15 54.63
N LEU A 89 38.76 19.42 54.15
CA LEU A 89 39.06 19.45 52.72
C LEU A 89 38.83 18.08 52.05
N VAL A 90 39.30 16.99 52.64
CA VAL A 90 39.06 15.64 52.11
C VAL A 90 37.56 15.31 52.05
N SER A 91 36.82 15.62 53.11
CA SER A 91 35.36 15.45 53.15
C SER A 91 34.68 16.25 52.04
N TRP A 92 35.14 17.47 51.80
CA TRP A 92 34.65 18.35 50.74
C TRP A 92 34.95 17.78 49.34
N ILE A 93 36.18 17.28 49.10
CA ILE A 93 36.58 16.67 47.82
C ILE A 93 35.68 15.48 47.46
N ARG A 94 35.38 14.62 48.44
CA ARG A 94 34.57 13.41 48.22
C ARG A 94 33.06 13.68 48.19
N SER A 95 32.56 14.56 49.05
CA SER A 95 31.12 14.74 49.24
C SER A 95 30.53 15.89 48.43
N GLU A 96 31.22 17.05 48.40
CA GLU A 96 30.71 18.26 47.75
C GLU A 96 31.22 18.41 46.31
N LEU A 97 32.53 18.25 46.09
CA LEU A 97 33.10 18.25 44.74
C LEU A 97 32.78 16.93 44.00
N GLY A 98 32.53 15.84 44.73
CA GLY A 98 32.20 14.52 44.17
C GLY A 98 33.36 13.88 43.40
N ASN A 99 34.60 14.30 43.65
CA ASN A 99 35.78 13.75 42.97
C ASN A 99 36.25 12.50 43.71
N HIS A 100 35.91 11.33 43.17
CA HIS A 100 36.37 10.02 43.65
C HIS A 100 37.60 9.48 42.89
N PHE A 101 38.11 10.26 41.94
CA PHE A 101 39.19 9.84 41.04
C PHE A 101 40.55 10.16 41.64
N THR A 102 40.74 11.41 42.10
CA THR A 102 41.98 11.90 42.70
C THR A 102 42.34 11.10 43.95
N ARG A 103 43.60 10.66 44.02
CA ARG A 103 44.10 9.84 45.11
C ARG A 103 44.59 10.71 46.26
N LEU A 104 44.11 10.47 47.46
CA LEU A 104 44.38 11.32 48.62
C LEU A 104 45.39 10.65 49.55
N ILE A 105 46.47 11.37 49.86
CA ILE A 105 47.48 10.92 50.84
C ILE A 105 47.52 11.96 51.95
N LEU A 106 47.10 11.56 53.15
CA LEU A 106 47.14 12.41 54.34
C LEU A 106 48.53 12.41 54.98
N ARG A 107 48.96 13.60 55.42
CA ARG A 107 50.17 13.81 56.21
C ARG A 107 49.78 14.41 57.57
N THR A 108 50.51 14.10 58.63
CA THR A 108 50.35 14.78 59.93
C THR A 108 51.65 14.83 60.73
N GLY A 109 51.86 15.89 61.50
CA GLY A 109 52.96 16.02 62.46
C GLY A 109 52.66 15.48 63.86
N GLN A 110 51.40 15.20 64.21
CA GLN A 110 50.99 14.76 65.55
C GLN A 110 49.94 13.61 65.47
N PRO A 111 50.35 12.36 65.70
CA PRO A 111 49.45 11.21 65.70
C PRO A 111 48.64 11.17 67.01
N GLY A 112 47.50 11.87 67.06
CA GLY A 112 46.66 11.88 68.26
C GLY A 112 45.21 12.34 68.10
N TYR A 113 44.87 13.06 67.02
CA TYR A 113 43.56 13.71 66.88
C TYR A 113 42.47 12.86 66.20
N ALA A 114 42.82 11.79 65.48
CA ALA A 114 41.86 10.79 64.99
C ALA A 114 42.56 9.44 64.70
N PRO A 115 41.96 8.26 65.00
CA PRO A 115 42.56 6.97 64.67
C PRO A 115 42.69 6.78 63.15
N GLN A 116 43.87 6.35 62.67
CA GLN A 116 44.14 6.12 61.25
C GLN A 116 43.06 5.26 60.56
N THR A 117 42.59 4.21 61.24
CA THR A 117 41.62 3.27 60.70
C THR A 117 40.25 3.90 60.43
N ASP A 118 39.78 4.78 61.33
CA ASP A 118 38.46 5.41 61.21
C ASP A 118 38.43 6.48 60.12
N VAL A 119 39.53 7.20 59.94
CA VAL A 119 39.65 8.24 58.90
C VAL A 119 39.78 7.61 57.52
N ILE A 120 40.58 6.55 57.38
CA ILE A 120 40.76 5.84 56.11
C ILE A 120 39.45 5.20 55.65
N MET A 121 38.70 4.54 56.56
CA MET A 121 37.42 3.91 56.21
C MET A 121 36.29 4.91 55.96
N LYS A 122 36.27 6.06 56.66
CA LYS A 122 35.19 7.05 56.55
C LYS A 122 35.31 7.96 55.33
N PHE A 123 36.52 8.17 54.81
CA PHE A 123 36.78 9.18 53.78
C PHE A 123 37.47 8.67 52.50
N ASP A 124 37.61 7.35 52.33
CA ASP A 124 38.16 6.72 51.11
C ASP A 124 39.51 7.34 50.68
N ILE A 125 40.50 7.16 51.56
CA ILE A 125 41.84 7.75 51.48
C ILE A 125 42.87 6.66 51.14
N ASP A 126 43.77 6.95 50.20
CA ASP A 126 44.72 5.98 49.64
C ASP A 126 46.00 5.82 50.47
N GLY A 127 46.29 6.74 51.39
CA GLY A 127 47.40 6.62 52.35
C GLY A 127 47.36 7.63 53.50
N TYR A 128 47.95 7.26 54.63
CA TYR A 128 48.14 8.12 55.81
C TYR A 128 49.58 7.96 56.31
N ALA A 129 50.32 9.05 56.46
CA ALA A 129 51.72 9.01 56.84
C ALA A 129 52.11 10.13 57.81
N GLU A 130 52.99 9.84 58.78
CA GLU A 130 53.53 10.86 59.69
C GLU A 130 54.63 11.68 59.01
N LYS A 131 54.63 13.01 59.20
CA LYS A 131 55.63 13.94 58.65
C LYS A 131 57.06 13.55 59.07
N ALA A 132 57.24 12.97 60.26
CA ALA A 132 58.53 12.52 60.79
C ALA A 132 59.05 11.20 60.17
N GLU A 133 58.18 10.37 59.59
CA GLU A 133 58.55 9.05 59.04
C GLU A 133 58.74 9.01 57.53
N LEU A 134 58.47 10.13 56.84
CA LEU A 134 58.49 10.27 55.39
C LEU A 134 59.92 10.50 54.86
N SER A 135 60.68 9.41 54.69
CA SER A 135 61.90 9.44 53.89
C SER A 135 61.57 9.67 52.40
N ARG A 136 62.53 10.19 51.61
CA ARG A 136 62.37 10.39 50.15
C ARG A 136 61.83 9.14 49.44
N THR A 137 62.33 7.97 49.82
CA THR A 137 61.91 6.68 49.25
C THR A 137 60.47 6.31 49.59
N LYS A 138 60.03 6.56 50.83
CA LYS A 138 58.66 6.29 51.26
C LYS A 138 57.65 7.22 50.57
N LEU A 139 57.99 8.50 50.44
CA LEU A 139 57.15 9.49 49.73
C LEU A 139 56.96 9.09 48.26
N LEU A 140 58.05 8.76 47.56
CA LEU A 140 57.98 8.31 46.16
C LEU A 140 57.17 7.02 46.00
N THR A 141 57.31 6.07 46.93
CA THR A 141 56.56 4.81 46.90
C THR A 141 55.05 5.06 47.06
N ALA A 142 54.66 5.96 47.97
CA ALA A 142 53.26 6.33 48.17
C ALA A 142 52.68 7.02 46.92
N ILE A 143 53.40 7.99 46.34
CA ILE A 143 52.98 8.69 45.11
C ILE A 143 52.83 7.72 43.94
N ILE A 144 53.80 6.83 43.71
CA ILE A 144 53.73 5.86 42.60
C ILE A 144 52.56 4.88 42.78
N THR A 145 52.32 4.43 44.02
CA THR A 145 51.19 3.52 44.33
C THR A 145 49.86 4.23 44.06
N ALA A 146 49.72 5.48 44.48
CA ALA A 146 48.57 6.32 44.20
C ALA A 146 48.39 6.55 42.68
N LEU A 147 49.45 6.89 41.94
CA LEU A 147 49.38 7.07 40.48
C LEU A 147 48.90 5.80 39.75
N ARG A 148 49.33 4.61 40.19
CA ARG A 148 48.81 3.33 39.67
C ARG A 148 47.32 3.17 39.95
N GLY A 149 46.88 3.49 41.17
CA GLY A 149 45.45 3.48 41.54
C GLY A 149 44.62 4.46 40.71
N TYR A 150 45.10 5.69 40.54
CA TYR A 150 44.45 6.70 39.69
C TYR A 150 44.27 6.20 38.25
N LYS A 151 45.32 5.66 37.64
CA LYS A 151 45.28 5.10 36.28
C LYS A 151 44.23 3.99 36.14
N LEU A 152 44.17 3.07 37.11
CA LEU A 152 43.20 1.98 37.08
C LEU A 152 41.76 2.50 37.14
N VAL A 153 41.47 3.44 38.05
CA VAL A 153 40.13 4.00 38.20
C VAL A 153 39.75 4.85 36.99
N MET A 154 40.68 5.62 36.42
CA MET A 154 40.43 6.38 35.19
C MET A 154 40.18 5.47 33.98
N SER A 155 40.89 4.34 33.86
CA SER A 155 40.62 3.34 32.81
C SER A 155 39.21 2.76 32.95
N LEU A 156 38.82 2.38 34.17
CA LEU A 156 37.48 1.86 34.46
C LEU A 156 36.38 2.90 34.17
N GLU A 157 36.59 4.15 34.56
CA GLU A 157 35.63 5.23 34.29
C GLU A 157 35.54 5.53 32.78
N THR A 158 36.66 5.49 32.06
CA THR A 158 36.68 5.66 30.60
C THR A 158 35.88 4.54 29.92
N ASN A 159 36.10 3.29 30.32
CA ASN A 159 35.35 2.15 29.81
C ASN A 159 33.85 2.25 30.18
N ARG A 160 33.53 2.67 31.40
CA ARG A 160 32.15 2.91 31.84
C ARG A 160 31.48 4.02 31.03
N ARG A 161 32.17 5.11 30.71
CA ARG A 161 31.67 6.20 29.86
C ARG A 161 31.43 5.72 28.43
N LYS A 162 32.38 4.99 27.84
CA LYS A 162 32.22 4.37 26.52
C LYS A 162 31.03 3.41 26.48
N LEU A 163 30.84 2.56 27.50
CA LEU A 163 29.65 1.70 27.64
C LEU A 163 28.35 2.50 27.74
N LYS A 164 28.35 3.59 28.50
CA LYS A 164 27.17 4.46 28.63
C LYS A 164 26.83 5.18 27.33
N GLN A 165 27.84 5.65 26.58
CA GLN A 165 27.67 6.23 25.25
C GLN A 165 27.12 5.20 24.27
N LEU A 166 27.73 4.00 24.20
CA LEU A 166 27.23 2.89 23.39
C LEU A 166 25.74 2.62 23.63
N ASN A 167 25.32 2.54 24.90
CA ASN A 167 23.93 2.26 25.23
C ASN A 167 22.97 3.39 24.79
N GLY A 168 23.39 4.65 24.89
CA GLY A 168 22.59 5.79 24.41
C GLY A 168 22.48 5.81 22.88
N HIS A 169 23.61 5.57 22.21
CA HIS A 169 23.75 5.55 20.77
C HIS A 169 22.96 4.39 20.14
N PHE A 170 22.98 3.18 20.73
CA PHE A 170 22.16 2.06 20.24
C PHE A 170 20.64 2.33 20.28
N ALA A 171 20.17 3.08 21.28
CA ALA A 171 18.75 3.45 21.36
C ALA A 171 18.30 4.31 20.15
N GLU A 172 19.19 5.13 19.59
CA GLU A 172 18.92 5.96 18.42
C GLU A 172 18.94 5.16 17.12
N ILE A 173 19.86 4.19 16.98
CA ILE A 173 19.93 3.29 15.81
C ILE A 173 18.64 2.46 15.69
N VAL A 174 18.13 1.94 16.80
CA VAL A 174 16.99 1.01 16.83
C VAL A 174 15.67 1.65 16.37
N GLN A 175 15.61 2.98 16.24
CA GLN A 175 14.46 3.72 15.71
C GLN A 175 14.42 3.79 14.17
N LYS A 176 15.48 3.39 13.48
CA LYS A 176 15.54 3.42 12.01
C LYS A 176 14.73 2.27 11.39
N ASN A 177 13.92 2.62 10.40
CA ASN A 177 12.96 1.71 9.76
C ASN A 177 13.41 1.16 8.40
N ALA A 178 14.54 1.64 7.87
CA ALA A 178 15.14 1.19 6.61
C ALA A 178 16.57 0.67 6.86
N LEU A 179 16.95 -0.41 6.19
CA LEU A 179 18.28 -1.04 6.34
C LEU A 179 19.44 -0.10 6.00
N SER A 180 19.29 0.76 4.98
CA SER A 180 20.31 1.73 4.57
C SER A 180 20.54 2.85 5.59
N GLU A 181 19.45 3.39 6.16
CA GLU A 181 19.51 4.40 7.22
C GLU A 181 20.12 3.83 8.50
N PHE A 182 19.72 2.60 8.85
CA PHE A 182 20.30 1.85 9.94
C PHE A 182 21.81 1.65 9.74
N ALA A 183 22.21 1.17 8.56
CA ALA A 183 23.59 0.89 8.23
C ALA A 183 24.47 2.14 8.31
N THR A 184 23.99 3.27 7.78
CA THR A 184 24.69 4.55 7.84
C THR A 184 24.86 5.04 9.28
N ALA A 185 23.81 4.93 10.11
CA ALA A 185 23.85 5.31 11.52
C ALA A 185 24.84 4.43 12.32
N VAL A 186 24.90 3.13 12.03
CA VAL A 186 25.88 2.21 12.64
C VAL A 186 27.32 2.67 12.32
N LEU A 187 27.62 2.98 11.06
CA LEU A 187 28.98 3.40 10.68
C LEU A 187 29.37 4.74 11.31
N HIS A 188 28.44 5.69 11.43
CA HIS A 188 28.69 6.96 12.12
C HIS A 188 29.04 6.74 13.59
N GLN A 189 28.25 5.93 14.30
CA GLN A 189 28.49 5.67 15.73
C GLN A 189 29.76 4.88 15.99
N LEU A 190 30.13 3.98 15.08
CA LEU A 190 31.40 3.28 15.16
C LEU A 190 32.58 4.23 14.94
N THR A 191 32.44 5.19 14.03
CA THR A 191 33.46 6.23 13.82
C THR A 191 33.63 7.08 15.08
N ASP A 192 32.53 7.46 15.73
CA ASP A 192 32.54 8.20 17.01
C ASP A 192 33.18 7.39 18.15
N LEU A 193 32.95 6.07 18.18
CA LEU A 193 33.52 5.17 19.20
C LEU A 193 35.04 5.01 19.06
N LEU A 194 35.53 5.02 17.82
CA LEU A 194 36.95 4.86 17.48
C LEU A 194 37.76 6.14 17.69
N ASP A 195 37.11 7.30 17.83
CA ASP A 195 37.72 8.63 18.08
C ASP A 195 38.76 9.06 17.01
N HIS A 196 38.73 8.41 15.84
CA HIS A 196 39.53 8.71 14.66
C HIS A 196 38.86 8.17 13.37
N PRO A 197 39.11 8.76 12.19
CA PRO A 197 38.50 8.31 10.94
C PRO A 197 39.05 6.97 10.46
N VAL A 198 38.17 5.99 10.25
CA VAL A 198 38.49 4.65 9.71
C VAL A 198 37.55 4.35 8.54
N ASP A 199 38.06 3.69 7.51
CA ASP A 199 37.23 3.16 6.43
C ASP A 199 36.44 1.94 6.96
N LEU A 200 35.11 2.06 6.92
CA LEU A 200 34.19 1.05 7.43
C LEU A 200 33.24 0.61 6.32
N LEU A 201 32.82 -0.65 6.38
CA LEU A 201 31.90 -1.22 5.40
C LEU A 201 30.95 -2.19 6.09
N LEU A 202 29.65 -1.99 5.90
CA LEU A 202 28.59 -2.87 6.43
C LEU A 202 27.89 -3.58 5.29
N CYS A 203 28.00 -4.91 5.29
CA CYS A 203 27.39 -5.79 4.31
C CYS A 203 26.24 -6.60 4.91
N GLY A 204 25.21 -6.82 4.11
CA GLY A 204 24.06 -7.63 4.50
C GLY A 204 23.21 -8.05 3.32
N GLN A 205 22.26 -8.93 3.60
CA GLN A 205 21.18 -9.34 2.72
C GLN A 205 20.06 -8.29 2.76
N ASP A 206 19.54 -7.97 1.58
CA ASP A 206 18.44 -7.01 1.40
C ASP A 206 17.06 -7.63 1.68
N THR A 207 16.99 -8.96 1.76
CA THR A 207 15.76 -9.73 1.97
C THR A 207 15.98 -10.88 2.96
N LEU A 208 14.98 -11.16 3.79
CA LEU A 208 14.94 -12.38 4.59
C LEU A 208 15.12 -13.63 3.69
N PRO A 209 15.95 -14.60 4.08
CA PRO A 209 16.18 -15.80 3.29
C PRO A 209 14.86 -16.60 3.13
N ASP A 210 14.48 -16.86 1.88
CA ASP A 210 13.28 -17.64 1.56
C ASP A 210 13.54 -19.12 1.86
N GLN A 211 12.63 -19.78 2.61
CA GLN A 211 12.84 -21.16 3.09
C GLN A 211 12.99 -22.20 1.97
N LYS A 212 12.68 -21.85 0.71
CA LYS A 212 12.72 -22.75 -0.45
C LYS A 212 13.90 -22.53 -1.41
N ASN A 213 14.61 -21.40 -1.34
CA ASN A 213 15.82 -21.13 -2.11
C ASN A 213 16.74 -20.26 -1.25
N ALA A 214 17.59 -20.90 -0.46
CA ALA A 214 18.66 -20.22 0.27
C ALA A 214 19.79 -19.86 -0.71
N ASP A 215 19.51 -18.95 -1.65
CA ASP A 215 20.54 -18.41 -2.51
C ASP A 215 21.37 -17.42 -1.68
N ARG A 216 22.55 -17.89 -1.25
CA ARG A 216 23.49 -17.13 -0.40
C ARG A 216 24.24 -16.03 -1.18
N SER A 217 23.84 -15.78 -2.43
CA SER A 217 24.43 -14.88 -3.42
C SER A 217 23.87 -13.44 -3.41
N ASN A 218 23.12 -13.05 -2.38
CA ASN A 218 22.40 -11.77 -2.33
C ASN A 218 22.96 -10.76 -1.31
N ILE A 219 24.27 -10.81 -1.03
CA ILE A 219 24.93 -9.89 -0.08
C ILE A 219 25.33 -8.61 -0.82
N ARG A 220 24.90 -7.46 -0.27
CA ARG A 220 25.23 -6.12 -0.80
C ARG A 220 25.88 -5.25 0.28
N VAL A 221 26.53 -4.18 -0.15
CA VAL A 221 27.05 -3.13 0.71
C VAL A 221 25.90 -2.21 1.11
N LEU A 222 25.45 -2.29 2.37
CA LEU A 222 24.35 -1.47 2.89
C LEU A 222 24.79 -0.02 3.17
N ALA A 223 26.03 0.14 3.64
CA ALA A 223 26.68 1.44 3.82
C ALA A 223 28.21 1.28 3.82
N ALA A 224 28.92 2.34 3.44
CA ALA A 224 30.37 2.42 3.52
C ALA A 224 30.84 3.86 3.83
N THR A 225 32.00 4.00 4.48
CA THR A 225 32.62 5.30 4.80
C THR A 225 34.01 5.47 4.17
N GLY A 226 34.48 6.72 4.12
CA GLY A 226 35.82 7.09 3.68
C GLY A 226 36.13 6.63 2.25
N GLY A 227 37.25 5.93 2.06
CA GLY A 227 37.69 5.45 0.74
C GLY A 227 36.77 4.42 0.08
N LEU A 228 35.81 3.85 0.83
CA LEU A 228 34.86 2.84 0.36
C LEU A 228 33.47 3.41 0.01
N GLN A 229 33.24 4.71 0.19
CA GLN A 229 31.91 5.31 0.07
C GLN A 229 31.25 5.09 -1.31
N GLU A 230 32.04 5.11 -2.39
CA GLU A 230 31.58 4.84 -3.77
C GLU A 230 31.06 3.40 -3.99
N LYS A 231 31.28 2.50 -3.02
CA LYS A 231 30.85 1.10 -3.09
C LYS A 231 29.48 0.83 -2.44
N THR A 232 28.82 1.86 -1.93
CA THR A 232 27.48 1.73 -1.31
C THR A 232 26.45 1.25 -2.32
N ASP A 233 25.52 0.40 -1.88
CA ASP A 233 24.46 -0.21 -2.71
C ASP A 233 24.99 -1.07 -3.86
N LEU A 234 26.23 -1.55 -3.81
CA LEU A 234 26.75 -2.52 -4.78
C LEU A 234 26.68 -3.95 -4.23
N PRO A 235 26.43 -4.96 -5.09
CA PRO A 235 26.64 -6.36 -4.73
C PRO A 235 28.10 -6.61 -4.34
N ILE A 236 28.31 -7.51 -3.38
CA ILE A 236 29.65 -7.80 -2.88
C ILE A 236 30.57 -8.38 -3.96
N GLU A 237 30.00 -9.03 -4.98
CA GLU A 237 30.77 -9.56 -6.11
C GLU A 237 31.39 -8.45 -6.98
N VAL A 238 30.80 -7.25 -6.99
CA VAL A 238 31.23 -6.10 -7.81
C VAL A 238 32.42 -5.37 -7.17
N LEU A 239 32.76 -5.70 -5.91
CA LEU A 239 33.91 -5.10 -5.21
C LEU A 239 35.28 -5.49 -5.83
N GLY A 240 35.38 -6.48 -6.71
CA GLY A 240 36.65 -6.94 -7.32
C GLY A 240 37.38 -8.01 -6.50
N GLU A 241 38.67 -8.28 -6.77
CA GLU A 241 39.55 -9.15 -5.96
C GLU A 241 40.24 -8.38 -4.82
N ASP A 242 39.51 -7.50 -4.14
CA ASP A 242 40.03 -6.75 -2.99
C ASP A 242 40.12 -7.65 -1.75
N ALA A 243 41.18 -7.48 -0.95
CA ALA A 243 41.36 -8.18 0.32
C ALA A 243 40.15 -8.05 1.26
N VAL A 244 39.36 -6.98 1.11
CA VAL A 244 38.08 -6.72 1.80
C VAL A 244 37.04 -7.80 1.47
N ARG A 245 36.82 -8.12 0.20
CA ARG A 245 35.84 -9.13 -0.24
C ARG A 245 36.21 -10.51 0.30
N GLY A 246 37.49 -10.87 0.24
CA GLY A 246 37.99 -12.13 0.80
C GLY A 246 37.70 -12.24 2.30
N ALA A 247 38.05 -11.20 3.06
CA ALA A 247 37.80 -11.15 4.50
C ALA A 247 36.31 -11.23 4.84
N VAL A 248 35.45 -10.47 4.15
CA VAL A 248 33.99 -10.48 4.39
C VAL A 248 33.37 -11.83 4.03
N ASN A 249 33.70 -12.41 2.88
CA ASN A 249 33.15 -13.71 2.48
C ASN A 249 33.58 -14.82 3.43
N SER A 250 34.87 -14.89 3.77
CA SER A 250 35.37 -15.86 4.75
C SER A 250 34.71 -15.67 6.12
N CYS A 251 34.50 -14.43 6.57
CA CYS A 251 33.84 -14.13 7.82
C CYS A 251 32.37 -14.59 7.86
N ILE A 252 31.63 -14.39 6.77
CA ILE A 252 30.23 -14.85 6.65
C ILE A 252 30.17 -16.39 6.59
N GLU A 253 31.12 -17.03 5.91
CA GLU A 253 31.21 -18.49 5.80
C GLU A 253 31.56 -19.17 7.12
N THR A 254 32.58 -18.67 7.83
CA THR A 254 33.05 -19.25 9.10
C THR A 254 32.18 -18.84 10.29
N ARG A 255 31.49 -17.69 10.19
CA ARG A 255 30.80 -17.01 11.30
C ARG A 255 31.74 -16.65 12.46
N GLU A 256 33.00 -16.46 12.15
CA GLU A 256 34.03 -16.02 13.10
C GLU A 256 34.68 -14.72 12.60
N PRO A 257 35.25 -13.88 13.49
CA PRO A 257 36.05 -12.74 13.08
C PRO A 257 37.24 -13.19 12.22
N VAL A 258 37.51 -12.49 11.12
CA VAL A 258 38.61 -12.79 10.20
C VAL A 258 39.50 -11.57 10.06
N SER A 259 40.76 -11.70 10.52
CA SER A 259 41.80 -10.69 10.33
C SER A 259 42.46 -10.86 8.97
N GLY A 260 42.41 -9.80 8.15
CA GLY A 260 43.07 -9.73 6.84
C GLY A 260 44.25 -8.76 6.84
N PRO A 261 45.02 -8.69 5.73
CA PRO A 261 46.20 -7.84 5.64
C PRO A 261 45.90 -6.33 5.74
N ASN A 262 44.67 -5.92 5.42
CA ASN A 262 44.26 -4.52 5.37
C ASN A 262 43.11 -4.17 6.34
N GLY A 263 42.69 -5.10 7.20
CA GLY A 263 41.57 -4.86 8.11
C GLY A 263 40.94 -6.12 8.69
N LEU A 264 39.92 -5.91 9.52
CA LEU A 264 39.21 -6.94 10.28
C LEU A 264 37.75 -7.04 9.83
N ALA A 265 37.28 -8.25 9.56
CA ALA A 265 35.86 -8.53 9.30
C ALA A 265 35.24 -9.21 10.52
N MET A 266 34.09 -8.69 10.97
CA MET A 266 33.31 -9.24 12.08
C MET A 266 31.91 -9.68 11.62
N PRO A 267 31.43 -10.87 12.00
CA PRO A 267 30.18 -11.42 11.48
C PRO A 267 28.96 -10.86 12.21
N LEU A 268 27.90 -10.56 11.47
CA LEU A 268 26.57 -10.29 12.04
C LEU A 268 25.82 -11.61 12.18
N ILE A 269 25.79 -12.14 13.40
CA ILE A 269 25.13 -13.41 13.71
C ILE A 269 23.69 -13.12 14.17
N THR A 270 22.71 -13.43 13.32
CA THR A 270 21.28 -13.25 13.61
C THR A 270 20.59 -14.58 13.91
N ARG A 271 19.44 -14.56 14.59
CA ARG A 271 18.68 -15.79 14.91
C ARG A 271 17.81 -16.26 13.74
N ASN A 272 17.31 -15.32 12.95
CA ASN A 272 16.46 -15.60 11.78
C ASN A 272 17.23 -16.09 10.53
N GLY A 273 18.56 -16.20 10.60
CA GLY A 273 19.40 -16.69 9.51
C GLY A 273 19.85 -15.62 8.52
N MET A 274 19.53 -14.34 8.75
CA MET A 274 20.14 -13.23 8.01
C MET A 274 21.65 -13.21 8.23
N THR A 275 22.40 -13.04 7.15
CA THR A 275 23.86 -12.97 7.22
C THR A 275 24.34 -11.59 6.80
N GLY A 276 25.47 -11.18 7.36
CA GLY A 276 26.11 -9.91 7.09
C GLY A 276 27.46 -9.83 7.80
N ALA A 277 28.22 -8.78 7.50
CA ALA A 277 29.51 -8.54 8.13
C ALA A 277 29.79 -7.04 8.24
N LEU A 278 30.50 -6.67 9.30
CA LEU A 278 31.08 -5.36 9.48
C LEU A 278 32.60 -5.47 9.24
N TYR A 279 33.10 -4.70 8.29
CA TYR A 279 34.52 -4.60 7.98
C TYR A 279 35.09 -3.29 8.50
N LEU A 280 36.27 -3.36 9.13
CA LEU A 280 37.03 -2.22 9.62
C LEU A 280 38.45 -2.25 9.01
N ALA A 281 38.86 -1.17 8.36
CA ALA A 281 40.21 -1.04 7.80
C ALA A 281 41.26 -0.68 8.88
N MET A 282 41.38 -1.52 9.90
CA MET A 282 42.34 -1.37 11.00
C MET A 282 42.84 -2.74 11.50
N SER A 283 44.01 -2.76 12.14
CA SER A 283 44.60 -3.97 12.71
C SER A 283 44.03 -4.33 14.09
N ASP A 284 44.15 -5.60 14.50
CA ASP A 284 43.71 -6.06 15.84
C ASP A 284 44.41 -5.30 16.99
N VAL A 285 45.66 -4.91 16.81
CA VAL A 285 46.42 -4.17 17.83
C VAL A 285 45.87 -2.76 18.02
N GLU A 286 45.55 -2.07 16.93
CA GLU A 286 44.95 -0.73 16.97
C GLU A 286 43.53 -0.77 17.55
N LEU A 287 42.79 -1.85 17.30
CA LEU A 287 41.45 -2.04 17.85
C LEU A 287 41.49 -2.22 19.38
N GLU A 288 42.46 -3.00 19.86
CA GLU A 288 42.65 -3.25 21.29
C GLU A 288 43.11 -1.98 22.03
N GLU A 289 43.97 -1.15 21.42
CA GLU A 289 44.41 0.11 22.01
C GLU A 289 43.33 1.20 22.02
N SER A 290 42.46 1.23 21.00
CA SER A 290 41.43 2.27 20.86
C SER A 290 40.17 1.98 21.68
N VAL A 291 39.57 0.80 21.51
CA VAL A 291 38.24 0.46 22.05
C VAL A 291 38.28 -0.80 22.91
N GLY A 292 39.11 -1.78 22.56
CA GLY A 292 39.14 -3.09 23.20
C GLY A 292 38.22 -4.10 22.54
N THR A 293 38.70 -5.34 22.40
CA THR A 293 38.02 -6.40 21.64
C THR A 293 36.65 -6.77 22.24
N GLU A 294 36.50 -6.76 23.58
CA GLU A 294 35.23 -7.08 24.25
C GLU A 294 34.13 -6.05 23.94
N LEU A 295 34.47 -4.76 23.95
CA LEU A 295 33.55 -3.67 23.62
C LEU A 295 33.11 -3.74 22.16
N MET A 296 34.02 -4.09 21.26
CA MET A 296 33.72 -4.27 19.85
C MET A 296 32.83 -5.47 19.57
N GLN A 297 33.05 -6.61 20.25
CA GLN A 297 32.14 -7.75 20.16
C GLN A 297 30.73 -7.40 20.64
N LEU A 298 30.62 -6.64 21.73
CA LEU A 298 29.33 -6.16 22.22
C LEU A 298 28.65 -5.21 21.23
N PHE A 299 29.42 -4.31 20.61
CA PHE A 299 28.92 -3.43 19.54
C PHE A 299 28.38 -4.25 18.36
N VAL A 300 29.16 -5.18 17.82
CA VAL A 300 28.74 -6.02 16.68
C VAL A 300 27.52 -6.87 17.01
N SER A 301 27.43 -7.41 18.23
CA SER A 301 26.26 -8.17 18.69
C SER A 301 24.98 -7.31 18.68
N ASN A 302 25.07 -6.07 19.17
CA ASN A 302 23.93 -5.14 19.14
C ASN A 302 23.59 -4.67 17.72
N VAL A 303 24.59 -4.47 16.85
CA VAL A 303 24.37 -4.19 15.42
C VAL A 303 23.65 -5.37 14.76
N ALA A 304 24.04 -6.61 15.05
CA ALA A 304 23.37 -7.80 14.52
C ALA A 304 21.89 -7.87 14.94
N LEU A 305 21.57 -7.54 16.19
CA LEU A 305 20.19 -7.45 16.68
C LEU A 305 19.38 -6.34 15.99
N GLY A 306 19.98 -5.16 15.82
CA GLY A 306 19.35 -4.04 15.12
C GLY A 306 19.09 -4.36 13.65
N TYR A 307 20.07 -4.96 12.98
CA TYR A 307 19.98 -5.42 11.60
C TYR A 307 18.88 -6.48 11.42
N GLU A 308 18.79 -7.46 12.31
CA GLU A 308 17.72 -8.47 12.34
C GLU A 308 16.34 -7.81 12.50
N LYS A 309 16.19 -6.88 13.44
CA LYS A 309 14.93 -6.16 13.67
C LYS A 309 14.52 -5.33 12.46
N THR A 310 15.42 -4.52 11.93
CA THR A 310 15.12 -3.60 10.82
C THR A 310 14.82 -4.37 9.54
N GLY A 311 15.58 -5.43 9.23
CA GLY A 311 15.29 -6.30 8.10
C GLY A 311 13.94 -7.02 8.21
N LEU A 312 13.55 -7.45 9.43
CA LEU A 312 12.24 -8.05 9.66
C LEU A 312 11.10 -7.03 9.53
N LEU A 313 11.27 -5.80 10.03
CA LEU A 313 10.30 -4.72 9.86
C LEU A 313 10.12 -4.36 8.39
N GLU A 314 11.21 -4.23 7.64
CA GLU A 314 11.18 -3.92 6.21
C GLU A 314 10.50 -5.05 5.42
N HIS A 315 10.76 -6.30 5.76
CA HIS A 315 10.06 -7.44 5.17
C HIS A 315 8.56 -7.44 5.50
N ILE A 316 8.16 -7.24 6.77
CA ILE A 316 6.75 -7.12 7.16
C ILE A 316 6.09 -5.98 6.39
N ARG A 317 6.77 -4.84 6.24
CA ARG A 317 6.29 -3.69 5.47
C ARG A 317 6.06 -4.07 4.01
N ASN A 318 7.02 -4.76 3.39
CA ASN A 318 6.88 -5.23 2.02
C ASN A 318 5.73 -6.26 1.87
N LEU A 319 5.53 -7.15 2.86
CA LEU A 319 4.40 -8.08 2.86
C LEU A 319 3.04 -7.40 3.02
N ALA A 320 2.96 -6.35 3.82
CA ALA A 320 1.72 -5.63 4.09
C ALA A 320 1.35 -4.67 2.95
N PHE A 321 2.35 -4.04 2.32
CA PHE A 321 2.15 -2.88 1.46
C PHE A 321 2.50 -3.09 -0.02
N VAL A 322 3.10 -4.23 -0.41
CA VAL A 322 3.46 -4.53 -1.82
C VAL A 322 2.78 -5.81 -2.31
N ASP A 323 2.10 -5.74 -3.46
CA ASP A 323 1.48 -6.88 -4.14
C ASP A 323 2.55 -7.74 -4.82
N ARG A 324 2.61 -9.02 -4.47
CA ARG A 324 3.66 -9.94 -4.95
C ARG A 324 3.60 -10.25 -6.45
N VAL A 325 2.44 -10.09 -7.09
CA VAL A 325 2.27 -10.42 -8.52
C VAL A 325 2.75 -9.27 -9.40
N THR A 326 2.37 -8.05 -9.04
CA THR A 326 2.60 -6.86 -9.86
C THR A 326 3.78 -6.01 -9.40
N GLY A 327 4.20 -6.12 -8.14
CA GLY A 327 5.18 -5.23 -7.51
C GLY A 327 4.64 -3.85 -7.16
N LEU A 328 3.35 -3.61 -7.38
CA LEU A 328 2.65 -2.36 -7.03
C LEU A 328 2.27 -2.35 -5.55
N SER A 329 1.73 -1.22 -5.07
CA SER A 329 1.19 -1.17 -3.71
C SER A 329 -0.01 -2.11 -3.53
N THR A 330 -0.17 -2.66 -2.33
CA THR A 330 -1.46 -3.27 -1.92
C THR A 330 -2.47 -2.17 -1.62
N PHE A 331 -3.73 -2.57 -1.39
CA PHE A 331 -4.73 -1.64 -0.88
C PHE A 331 -4.29 -0.94 0.42
N SER A 332 -3.65 -1.64 1.34
CA SER A 332 -3.11 -1.01 2.56
C SER A 332 -2.06 0.06 2.24
N GLY A 333 -1.20 -0.16 1.23
CA GLY A 333 -0.17 0.80 0.84
C GLY A 333 -0.76 2.03 0.16
N PHE A 334 -1.86 1.83 -0.57
CA PHE A 334 -2.67 2.91 -1.11
C PHE A 334 -3.25 3.80 -0.01
N ILE A 335 -3.86 3.21 1.03
CA ILE A 335 -4.45 3.95 2.15
C ILE A 335 -3.39 4.77 2.90
N GLU A 336 -2.21 4.19 3.17
CA GLU A 336 -1.12 4.89 3.84
C GLU A 336 -0.65 6.12 3.03
N THR A 337 -0.47 5.95 1.72
CA THR A 337 -0.06 7.04 0.83
C THR A 337 -1.15 8.11 0.73
N PHE A 338 -2.42 7.71 0.63
CA PHE A 338 -3.55 8.62 0.65
C PHE A 338 -3.56 9.48 1.91
N GLN A 339 -3.47 8.85 3.09
CA GLN A 339 -3.49 9.54 4.37
C GLN A 339 -2.35 10.56 4.49
N ARG A 340 -1.14 10.18 4.07
CA ARG A 340 0.03 11.05 4.06
C ARG A 340 -0.20 12.34 3.25
N HIS A 341 -0.83 12.24 2.08
CA HIS A 341 -1.10 13.40 1.23
C HIS A 341 -2.34 14.18 1.67
N ALA A 342 -3.38 13.50 2.15
CA ALA A 342 -4.59 14.12 2.69
C ALA A 342 -4.29 14.97 3.94
N SER A 343 -3.40 14.50 4.83
CA SER A 343 -2.92 15.28 5.99
C SER A 343 -2.22 16.59 5.59
N ASN A 344 -1.64 16.65 4.39
CA ASN A 344 -1.02 17.85 3.84
C ASN A 344 -2.02 18.76 3.08
N GLN A 345 -3.33 18.50 3.20
CA GLN A 345 -4.41 19.24 2.53
C GLN A 345 -4.27 19.31 0.99
N ILE A 346 -3.62 18.32 0.40
CA ILE A 346 -3.52 18.19 -1.05
C ILE A 346 -4.84 17.59 -1.53
N PRO A 347 -5.58 18.21 -2.48
CA PRO A 347 -6.74 17.57 -3.10
C PRO A 347 -6.31 16.26 -3.76
N LEU A 348 -7.15 15.24 -3.76
CA LEU A 348 -6.82 13.91 -4.28
C LEU A 348 -7.90 13.43 -5.24
N LEU A 349 -7.46 12.77 -6.32
CA LEU A 349 -8.32 12.09 -7.29
C LEU A 349 -8.01 10.59 -7.25
N VAL A 350 -9.03 9.78 -7.02
CA VAL A 350 -8.95 8.31 -7.07
C VAL A 350 -9.51 7.84 -8.39
N VAL A 351 -8.71 7.06 -9.11
CA VAL A 351 -9.14 6.33 -10.32
C VAL A 351 -9.18 4.85 -10.00
N HIS A 352 -10.36 4.25 -10.02
CA HIS A 352 -10.55 2.82 -9.89
C HIS A 352 -10.69 2.19 -11.27
N CYS A 353 -9.75 1.33 -11.62
CA CYS A 353 -9.64 0.71 -12.92
C CYS A 353 -9.92 -0.79 -12.81
N ASP A 354 -10.55 -1.39 -13.82
CA ASP A 354 -10.56 -2.85 -14.00
C ASP A 354 -10.33 -3.27 -15.44
N ILE A 355 -10.00 -4.54 -15.66
CA ILE A 355 -9.81 -5.10 -17.00
C ILE A 355 -11.13 -5.69 -17.50
N GLN A 356 -11.63 -5.21 -18.64
CA GLN A 356 -12.85 -5.73 -19.24
C GLN A 356 -12.70 -7.21 -19.60
N ARG A 357 -13.67 -8.03 -19.17
CA ARG A 357 -13.75 -9.46 -19.47
C ARG A 357 -12.47 -10.23 -19.09
N PHE A 358 -11.77 -9.83 -18.03
CA PHE A 358 -10.54 -10.51 -17.58
C PHE A 358 -10.73 -12.01 -17.36
N ARG A 359 -11.92 -12.45 -16.93
CA ARG A 359 -12.23 -13.88 -16.78
C ARG A 359 -12.07 -14.67 -18.09
N VAL A 360 -12.41 -14.07 -19.24
CA VAL A 360 -12.21 -14.70 -20.57
C VAL A 360 -10.72 -14.85 -20.87
N VAL A 361 -9.90 -13.88 -20.46
CA VAL A 361 -8.44 -13.98 -20.58
C VAL A 361 -7.93 -15.14 -19.73
N VAL A 362 -8.35 -15.20 -18.46
CA VAL A 362 -8.00 -16.30 -17.54
C VAL A 362 -8.41 -17.66 -18.10
N ASP A 363 -9.65 -17.81 -18.56
CA ASP A 363 -10.15 -19.07 -19.12
C ASP A 363 -9.39 -19.47 -20.41
N GLY A 364 -8.86 -18.48 -21.15
CA GLY A 364 -8.09 -18.71 -22.37
C GLY A 364 -6.62 -19.09 -22.15
N ILE A 365 -5.92 -18.50 -21.17
CA ILE A 365 -4.47 -18.70 -20.96
C ILE A 365 -4.11 -19.47 -19.68
N GLY A 366 -5.09 -19.70 -18.79
CA GLY A 366 -4.91 -20.35 -17.49
C GLY A 366 -4.51 -19.38 -16.36
N ASP A 367 -4.90 -19.73 -15.13
CA ASP A 367 -4.65 -18.91 -13.92
C ASP A 367 -3.16 -18.63 -13.69
N GLU A 368 -2.27 -19.60 -13.96
CA GLU A 368 -0.83 -19.44 -13.76
C GLU A 368 -0.22 -18.33 -14.63
N ARG A 369 -0.72 -18.18 -15.88
CA ARG A 369 -0.22 -17.18 -16.83
C ARG A 369 -0.92 -15.83 -16.70
N ALA A 370 -2.13 -15.81 -16.16
CA ALA A 370 -2.88 -14.57 -15.92
C ALA A 370 -2.14 -13.58 -15.00
N GLY A 371 -1.30 -14.07 -14.09
CA GLY A 371 -0.41 -13.23 -13.28
C GLY A 371 0.54 -12.38 -14.11
N GLY A 372 1.06 -12.91 -15.22
CA GLY A 372 1.91 -12.19 -16.16
C GLY A 372 1.18 -11.03 -16.85
N VAL A 373 -0.09 -11.22 -17.21
CA VAL A 373 -0.95 -10.16 -17.76
C VAL A 373 -1.11 -9.04 -16.75
N LEU A 374 -1.45 -9.36 -15.50
CA LEU A 374 -1.61 -8.37 -14.43
C LEU A 374 -0.33 -7.58 -14.16
N LYS A 375 0.83 -8.25 -14.17
CA LYS A 375 2.14 -7.61 -14.01
C LYS A 375 2.43 -6.61 -15.13
N ARG A 376 2.15 -6.99 -16.39
CA ARG A 376 2.33 -6.10 -17.55
C ARG A 376 1.34 -4.94 -17.53
N THR A 377 0.08 -5.17 -17.13
CA THR A 377 -0.93 -4.12 -16.93
C THR A 377 -0.46 -3.11 -15.89
N GLY A 378 0.01 -3.59 -14.72
CA GLY A 378 0.53 -2.72 -13.66
C GLY A 378 1.75 -1.90 -14.10
N HIS A 379 2.67 -2.52 -14.84
CA HIS A 379 3.82 -1.83 -15.41
C HIS A 379 3.40 -0.73 -16.40
N ARG A 380 2.47 -1.04 -17.31
CA ARG A 380 1.95 -0.08 -18.29
C ARG A 380 1.22 1.08 -17.60
N LEU A 381 0.40 0.79 -16.58
CA LEU A 381 -0.23 1.82 -15.73
C LEU A 381 0.83 2.75 -15.08
N SER A 382 1.93 2.19 -14.61
CA SER A 382 3.04 2.97 -14.01
C SER A 382 3.76 3.86 -15.03
N GLN A 383 3.91 3.40 -16.28
CA GLN A 383 4.51 4.19 -17.35
C GLN A 383 3.60 5.35 -17.78
N ILE A 384 2.29 5.12 -17.84
CA ILE A 384 1.35 6.16 -18.27
C ILE A 384 1.03 7.15 -17.16
N PHE A 385 1.26 6.84 -15.88
CA PHE A 385 1.05 7.75 -14.75
C PHE A 385 2.34 7.95 -13.94
N PRO A 386 3.38 8.57 -14.51
CA PRO A 386 4.61 8.90 -13.77
C PRO A 386 4.37 9.93 -12.65
N ASP A 387 3.27 10.67 -12.75
CA ASP A 387 2.79 11.68 -11.82
C ASP A 387 1.89 11.11 -10.71
N ALA A 388 1.59 9.81 -10.72
CA ALA A 388 0.80 9.18 -9.67
C ALA A 388 1.54 9.18 -8.33
N LEU A 389 0.80 9.50 -7.27
CA LEU A 389 1.29 9.41 -5.89
C LEU A 389 1.48 7.94 -5.48
N THR A 390 0.58 7.08 -5.94
CA THR A 390 0.71 5.62 -5.82
C THR A 390 -0.19 4.94 -6.84
N ILE A 391 0.22 3.75 -7.28
CA ILE A 391 -0.61 2.81 -8.02
C ILE A 391 -0.66 1.53 -7.21
N ALA A 392 -1.87 1.03 -6.98
CA ALA A 392 -2.10 -0.14 -6.18
C ALA A 392 -2.94 -1.18 -6.91
N ARG A 393 -2.71 -2.45 -6.59
CA ARG A 393 -3.63 -3.52 -6.95
C ARG A 393 -4.56 -3.77 -5.77
N LYS A 394 -5.86 -3.54 -5.96
CA LYS A 394 -6.88 -3.70 -4.90
C LYS A 394 -7.21 -5.17 -4.71
N GLU A 395 -7.67 -5.82 -5.78
CA GLU A 395 -8.00 -7.25 -5.80
C GLU A 395 -8.10 -7.73 -7.26
N LYS A 396 -7.87 -9.02 -7.52
CA LYS A 396 -8.06 -9.66 -8.84
C LYS A 396 -7.46 -8.82 -9.99
N ASP A 397 -8.31 -8.28 -10.87
CA ASP A 397 -8.04 -7.46 -12.04
C ASP A 397 -8.30 -5.96 -11.82
N GLU A 398 -8.49 -5.54 -10.57
CA GLU A 398 -8.77 -4.17 -10.18
C GLU A 398 -7.51 -3.44 -9.69
N PHE A 399 -7.33 -2.23 -10.20
CA PHE A 399 -6.23 -1.32 -9.88
C PHE A 399 -6.77 0.01 -9.37
N LEU A 400 -6.02 0.65 -8.49
CA LEU A 400 -6.28 2.00 -8.01
C LEU A 400 -5.10 2.90 -8.41
N VAL A 401 -5.40 4.07 -8.94
CA VAL A 401 -4.41 5.12 -9.19
C VAL A 401 -4.77 6.31 -8.32
N LEU A 402 -3.81 6.78 -7.52
CA LEU A 402 -3.95 8.01 -6.73
C LEU A 402 -3.21 9.14 -7.43
N LEU A 403 -3.96 10.16 -7.85
CA LEU A 403 -3.44 11.36 -8.46
C LEU A 403 -3.65 12.56 -7.52
N LYS A 404 -2.86 13.61 -7.73
CA LYS A 404 -3.19 14.93 -7.15
C LYS A 404 -4.49 15.43 -7.80
N GLY A 405 -5.41 15.91 -6.98
CA GLY A 405 -6.70 16.52 -7.34
C GLY A 405 -6.58 18.01 -7.72
N GLY A 406 -7.69 18.63 -8.10
CA GLY A 406 -7.83 20.06 -8.39
C GLY A 406 -8.45 20.36 -9.77
N GLU A 407 -8.81 21.63 -9.99
CA GLU A 407 -9.43 22.14 -11.24
C GLU A 407 -8.63 21.86 -12.53
N ALA A 408 -7.34 21.54 -12.41
CA ALA A 408 -6.47 21.18 -13.54
C ALA A 408 -6.63 19.73 -14.03
N ASN A 409 -7.39 18.90 -13.33
CA ASN A 409 -7.57 17.50 -13.69
C ASN A 409 -8.59 17.34 -14.83
N ASP A 410 -8.08 17.28 -16.05
CA ASP A 410 -8.88 16.87 -17.20
C ASP A 410 -9.08 15.34 -17.19
N ILE A 411 -10.27 14.93 -16.71
CA ILE A 411 -10.68 13.52 -16.69
C ILE A 411 -10.62 12.92 -18.10
N GLN A 412 -10.96 13.70 -19.14
CA GLN A 412 -10.93 13.22 -20.51
C GLN A 412 -9.50 12.94 -20.98
N SER A 413 -8.52 13.75 -20.56
CA SER A 413 -7.10 13.49 -20.79
C SER A 413 -6.64 12.20 -20.12
N ILE A 414 -7.06 11.94 -18.88
CA ILE A 414 -6.75 10.68 -18.18
C ILE A 414 -7.34 9.48 -18.92
N VAL A 415 -8.62 9.55 -19.33
CA VAL A 415 -9.28 8.51 -20.10
C VAL A 415 -8.54 8.24 -21.40
N THR A 416 -8.19 9.28 -22.16
CA THR A 416 -7.49 9.18 -23.44
C THR A 416 -6.10 8.54 -23.26
N ARG A 417 -5.34 8.94 -22.24
CA ARG A 417 -4.03 8.33 -21.90
C ARG A 417 -4.14 6.83 -21.66
N VAL A 418 -5.18 6.39 -20.93
CA VAL A 418 -5.41 4.96 -20.68
C VAL A 418 -5.85 4.26 -21.96
N GLU A 419 -6.80 4.81 -22.71
CA GLU A 419 -7.29 4.19 -23.94
C GLU A 419 -6.16 3.99 -24.96
N ASP A 420 -5.35 5.02 -25.22
CA ASP A 420 -4.22 4.96 -26.15
C ASP A 420 -3.18 3.91 -25.73
N ALA A 421 -2.84 3.84 -24.44
CA ALA A 421 -1.86 2.88 -23.95
C ALA A 421 -2.33 1.43 -24.06
N PHE A 422 -3.63 1.19 -23.94
CA PHE A 422 -4.22 -0.15 -24.03
C PHE A 422 -4.73 -0.49 -25.45
N GLN A 423 -4.53 0.39 -26.45
CA GLN A 423 -4.66 0.01 -27.87
C GLN A 423 -3.59 -1.00 -28.28
N GLU A 424 -2.38 -0.88 -27.73
CA GLU A 424 -1.31 -1.85 -27.97
C GLU A 424 -1.59 -3.13 -27.16
N PRO A 425 -1.56 -4.33 -27.77
CA PRO A 425 -1.77 -5.57 -27.04
C PRO A 425 -0.71 -5.79 -25.95
N ILE A 426 -1.06 -6.55 -24.91
CA ILE A 426 -0.08 -7.09 -23.97
C ILE A 426 0.53 -8.35 -24.59
N THR A 427 1.84 -8.33 -24.80
CA THR A 427 2.59 -9.52 -25.24
C THR A 427 2.95 -10.38 -24.03
N LEU A 428 2.50 -11.64 -24.06
CA LEU A 428 2.86 -12.67 -23.07
C LEU A 428 3.28 -13.93 -23.81
N ASP A 429 4.57 -14.26 -23.75
CA ASP A 429 5.20 -15.30 -24.55
C ASP A 429 4.87 -15.10 -26.04
N ASP A 430 4.23 -16.07 -26.70
CA ASP A 430 3.81 -16.00 -28.10
C ASP A 430 2.40 -15.38 -28.30
N ASN A 431 1.70 -15.02 -27.22
CA ASN A 431 0.32 -14.52 -27.28
C ASN A 431 0.26 -12.98 -27.25
N GLN A 432 -0.58 -12.41 -28.10
CA GLN A 432 -0.94 -10.99 -28.10
C GLN A 432 -2.36 -10.84 -27.53
N ILE A 433 -2.48 -10.18 -26.37
CA ILE A 433 -3.74 -10.07 -25.65
C ILE A 433 -4.22 -8.61 -25.68
N ASN A 434 -5.31 -8.36 -26.39
CA ASN A 434 -5.95 -7.05 -26.40
C ASN A 434 -6.76 -6.87 -25.13
N LEU A 435 -6.44 -5.83 -24.35
CA LEU A 435 -7.16 -5.48 -23.13
C LEU A 435 -7.90 -4.16 -23.32
N ARG A 436 -9.03 -4.02 -22.64
CA ARG A 436 -9.72 -2.74 -22.47
C ARG A 436 -9.91 -2.50 -20.98
N MET A 437 -9.78 -1.25 -20.56
CA MET A 437 -9.97 -0.86 -19.17
C MET A 437 -11.36 -0.22 -18.98
N ARG A 438 -11.96 -0.37 -17.79
CA ARG A 438 -13.03 0.55 -17.34
C ARG A 438 -12.50 1.41 -16.22
N LEU A 439 -12.99 2.65 -16.12
CA LEU A 439 -12.48 3.66 -15.20
C LEU A 439 -13.63 4.29 -14.39
N GLY A 440 -13.50 4.28 -13.07
CA GLY A 440 -14.36 5.02 -12.14
C GLY A 440 -13.56 6.12 -11.44
N PHE A 441 -14.08 7.34 -11.42
CA PHE A 441 -13.39 8.49 -10.84
C PHE A 441 -14.11 9.00 -9.59
N ALA A 442 -13.37 9.41 -8.56
CA ALA A 442 -13.89 10.16 -7.42
C ALA A 442 -12.87 11.17 -6.89
N SER A 443 -13.29 12.42 -6.68
CA SER A 443 -12.45 13.52 -6.18
C SER A 443 -12.76 13.85 -4.72
N SER A 444 -11.73 14.25 -3.97
CA SER A 444 -11.86 14.71 -2.58
C SER A 444 -12.24 16.19 -2.45
N GLU A 445 -12.46 16.90 -3.56
CA GLU A 445 -12.67 18.36 -3.56
C GLU A 445 -13.95 18.80 -2.84
N ASP A 446 -15.00 17.98 -2.89
CA ASP A 446 -16.31 18.32 -2.33
C ASP A 446 -16.45 17.98 -0.84
N SER A 447 -15.47 17.30 -0.21
CA SER A 447 -15.56 16.84 1.17
C SER A 447 -14.25 16.27 1.75
N ALA A 448 -14.08 16.39 3.08
CA ALA A 448 -13.07 15.64 3.82
C ALA A 448 -13.46 14.15 3.91
N HIS A 449 -13.17 13.37 2.87
CA HIS A 449 -13.44 11.94 2.82
C HIS A 449 -12.19 11.12 3.18
N GLY A 450 -12.42 10.03 3.90
CA GLY A 450 -11.39 9.02 4.12
C GLY A 450 -11.06 8.28 2.82
N ALA A 451 -9.87 7.70 2.76
CA ALA A 451 -9.40 6.95 1.60
C ALA A 451 -10.39 5.84 1.16
N GLU A 452 -10.92 5.08 2.13
CA GLU A 452 -11.88 4.00 1.87
C GLU A 452 -13.20 4.50 1.27
N GLU A 453 -13.69 5.64 1.74
CA GLU A 453 -14.91 6.25 1.25
C GLU A 453 -14.75 6.74 -0.19
N LEU A 454 -13.63 7.39 -0.49
CA LEU A 454 -13.37 7.86 -1.85
C LEU A 454 -13.15 6.72 -2.85
N VAL A 455 -12.49 5.64 -2.41
CA VAL A 455 -12.38 4.39 -3.20
C VAL A 455 -13.76 3.77 -3.41
N ARG A 456 -14.63 3.76 -2.39
CA ARG A 456 -16.01 3.28 -2.53
C ARG A 456 -16.79 4.10 -3.56
N PHE A 457 -16.60 5.42 -3.60
CA PHE A 457 -17.23 6.29 -4.59
C PHE A 457 -16.73 6.02 -6.01
N ALA A 458 -15.42 5.87 -6.19
CA ALA A 458 -14.84 5.44 -7.47
C ALA A 458 -15.37 4.05 -7.88
N SER A 459 -15.57 3.14 -6.93
CA SER A 459 -16.17 1.81 -7.17
C SER A 459 -17.63 1.91 -7.63
N ILE A 460 -18.42 2.82 -7.07
CA ILE A 460 -19.81 3.07 -7.50
C ILE A 460 -19.83 3.58 -8.94
N ALA A 461 -18.96 4.53 -9.27
CA ALA A 461 -18.82 5.04 -10.63
C ALA A 461 -18.38 3.93 -11.60
N LEU A 462 -17.38 3.12 -11.23
CA LEU A 462 -16.93 1.97 -12.03
C LEU A 462 -18.06 0.96 -12.27
N ASN A 463 -18.86 0.65 -11.24
CA ASN A 463 -20.02 -0.23 -11.39
C ASN A 463 -21.10 0.34 -12.32
N ASP A 464 -21.29 1.66 -12.34
CA ASP A 464 -22.19 2.32 -13.29
C ASP A 464 -21.74 2.08 -14.74
N VAL A 465 -20.43 2.16 -15.00
CA VAL A 465 -19.83 1.78 -16.30
C VAL A 465 -20.10 0.33 -16.64
N ARG A 466 -19.91 -0.59 -15.67
CA ARG A 466 -20.14 -2.04 -15.87
C ARG A 466 -21.58 -2.35 -16.27
N GLN A 467 -22.54 -1.57 -15.78
CA GLN A 467 -23.97 -1.80 -16.04
C GLN A 467 -24.43 -1.16 -17.35
N LYS A 468 -24.07 0.11 -17.60
CA LYS A 468 -24.55 0.84 -18.78
C LYS A 468 -23.85 0.37 -20.06
N GLY A 469 -22.57 0.03 -19.99
CA GLY A 469 -21.80 -0.44 -21.15
C GLY A 469 -21.65 0.55 -22.31
N MET A 470 -22.20 1.77 -22.20
CA MET A 470 -22.18 2.80 -23.25
C MET A 470 -20.83 3.55 -23.30
N THR A 471 -20.16 3.67 -22.16
CA THR A 471 -18.86 4.34 -22.01
C THR A 471 -17.86 3.40 -21.33
N ASN A 472 -16.57 3.72 -21.43
CA ASN A 472 -15.52 3.02 -20.68
C ASN A 472 -15.20 3.71 -19.35
N HIS A 473 -15.84 4.83 -19.04
CA HIS A 473 -15.58 5.56 -17.81
C HIS A 473 -16.82 6.25 -17.25
N SER A 474 -16.78 6.56 -15.95
CA SER A 474 -17.79 7.34 -15.25
C SER A 474 -17.18 8.08 -14.05
N VAL A 475 -17.74 9.25 -13.74
CA VAL A 475 -17.33 10.08 -12.61
C VAL A 475 -18.39 9.99 -11.54
N PHE A 476 -17.99 9.75 -10.29
CA PHE A 476 -18.92 9.62 -9.19
C PHE A 476 -19.79 10.87 -9.05
N HIS A 477 -21.09 10.63 -8.93
CA HIS A 477 -22.07 11.65 -8.58
C HIS A 477 -22.96 11.09 -7.45
N PRO A 478 -23.37 11.88 -6.44
CA PRO A 478 -24.18 11.39 -5.31
C PRO A 478 -25.44 10.60 -5.73
N LEU A 479 -26.12 11.03 -6.80
CA LEU A 479 -27.27 10.31 -7.38
C LEU A 479 -26.96 8.86 -7.80
N MET A 480 -25.71 8.53 -8.13
CA MET A 480 -25.31 7.15 -8.45
C MET A 480 -25.37 6.25 -7.22
N GLN A 481 -25.01 6.78 -6.05
CA GLN A 481 -25.11 6.05 -4.79
C GLN A 481 -26.57 5.80 -4.41
N GLU A 482 -27.43 6.80 -4.58
CA GLU A 482 -28.88 6.65 -4.38
C GLU A 482 -29.48 5.62 -5.34
N ALA A 483 -29.11 5.66 -6.62
CA ALA A 483 -29.54 4.68 -7.61
C ALA A 483 -29.06 3.26 -7.28
N ALA A 484 -27.82 3.11 -6.80
CA ALA A 484 -27.30 1.83 -6.35
C ALA A 484 -28.07 1.28 -5.14
N PHE A 485 -28.38 2.14 -4.16
CA PHE A 485 -29.17 1.76 -3.00
C PHE A 485 -30.60 1.38 -3.38
N GLU A 486 -31.24 2.15 -4.26
CA GLU A 486 -32.58 1.84 -4.76
C GLU A 486 -32.62 0.50 -5.49
N ARG A 487 -31.62 0.20 -6.35
CA ARG A 487 -31.51 -1.12 -6.99
C ARG A 487 -31.42 -2.26 -5.97
N LEU A 488 -30.61 -2.09 -4.92
CA LEU A 488 -30.51 -3.09 -3.85
C LEU A 488 -31.86 -3.27 -3.10
N ARG A 489 -32.54 -2.17 -2.82
CA ARG A 489 -33.87 -2.18 -2.19
C ARG A 489 -34.89 -2.92 -3.05
N LEU A 490 -34.95 -2.63 -4.35
CA LEU A 490 -35.84 -3.28 -5.31
C LEU A 490 -35.49 -4.76 -5.51
N ALA A 491 -34.19 -5.11 -5.58
CA ALA A 491 -33.75 -6.50 -5.66
C ALA A 491 -34.18 -7.31 -4.42
N SER A 492 -34.08 -6.71 -3.23
CA SER A 492 -34.54 -7.36 -1.99
C SER A 492 -36.05 -7.61 -1.97
N MET A 493 -36.84 -6.77 -2.65
CA MET A 493 -38.29 -6.99 -2.82
C MET A 493 -38.62 -8.16 -3.76
N LEU A 494 -37.69 -8.57 -4.63
CA LEU A 494 -37.84 -9.70 -5.54
C LEU A 494 -37.52 -11.05 -4.85
N THR A 495 -36.62 -11.07 -3.86
CA THR A 495 -36.12 -12.30 -3.23
C THR A 495 -36.69 -12.58 -1.83
N GLY A 496 -37.37 -11.62 -1.19
CA GLY A 496 -37.79 -11.69 0.22
C GLY A 496 -39.07 -12.51 0.49
N SER A 497 -39.04 -13.34 1.52
CA SER A 497 -40.08 -14.29 1.94
C SER A 497 -41.23 -13.71 2.80
N ALA A 498 -41.21 -12.40 3.13
CA ALA A 498 -42.24 -11.77 3.97
C ALA A 498 -43.10 -10.68 3.27
N ASN A 499 -42.71 -10.24 2.07
CA ASN A 499 -43.40 -9.23 1.25
C ASN A 499 -43.18 -9.54 -0.23
N GLN A 500 -43.64 -10.70 -0.70
CA GLN A 500 -43.43 -11.10 -2.10
C GLN A 500 -44.10 -10.10 -3.03
N THR A 501 -43.29 -9.46 -3.88
CA THR A 501 -43.78 -8.69 -5.02
C THR A 501 -44.62 -9.63 -5.88
N GLU A 502 -45.85 -9.24 -6.18
CA GLU A 502 -46.71 -10.02 -7.05
C GLU A 502 -46.41 -9.67 -8.51
N PHE A 503 -46.27 -10.70 -9.34
CA PHE A 503 -46.11 -10.57 -10.78
C PHE A 503 -47.46 -10.72 -11.46
N HIS A 504 -47.76 -9.80 -12.37
CA HIS A 504 -48.98 -9.79 -13.18
C HIS A 504 -48.62 -9.52 -14.63
N LEU A 505 -49.43 -9.99 -15.56
CA LEU A 505 -49.27 -9.71 -16.99
C LEU A 505 -50.38 -8.78 -17.45
N HIS A 506 -49.97 -7.72 -18.14
CA HIS A 506 -50.87 -6.93 -18.96
C HIS A 506 -50.56 -7.22 -20.42
N TYR A 507 -51.55 -7.07 -21.29
CA TYR A 507 -51.43 -7.32 -22.71
C TYR A 507 -51.80 -6.07 -23.48
N GLN A 508 -51.04 -5.77 -24.53
CA GLN A 508 -51.36 -4.69 -25.45
C GLN A 508 -51.57 -5.25 -26.86
N PRO A 509 -52.67 -4.91 -27.55
CA PRO A 509 -52.91 -5.37 -28.91
C PRO A 509 -51.97 -4.69 -29.90
N ILE A 510 -51.52 -5.48 -30.87
CA ILE A 510 -50.78 -5.05 -32.06
C ILE A 510 -51.69 -5.30 -33.26
N MET A 511 -51.91 -4.26 -34.05
CA MET A 511 -52.88 -4.24 -35.14
C MET A 511 -52.17 -4.36 -36.49
N ARG A 512 -52.81 -4.98 -37.48
CA ARG A 512 -52.37 -4.92 -38.87
C ARG A 512 -52.63 -3.53 -39.41
N ALA A 513 -51.63 -2.88 -39.97
CA ALA A 513 -51.79 -1.52 -40.49
C ALA A 513 -52.81 -1.45 -41.64
N GLY A 514 -52.93 -2.50 -42.46
CA GLY A 514 -53.77 -2.48 -43.65
C GLY A 514 -55.28 -2.47 -43.39
N ASP A 515 -55.75 -3.18 -42.36
CA ASP A 515 -57.19 -3.36 -42.10
C ASP A 515 -57.61 -3.14 -40.63
N ASP A 516 -56.68 -2.68 -39.78
CA ASP A 516 -56.88 -2.50 -38.34
C ASP A 516 -57.42 -3.77 -37.64
N SER A 517 -57.13 -4.97 -38.18
CA SER A 517 -57.42 -6.24 -37.51
C SER A 517 -56.32 -6.60 -36.50
N ILE A 518 -56.65 -7.41 -35.49
CA ILE A 518 -55.67 -7.81 -34.47
C ILE A 518 -54.66 -8.79 -35.08
N ALA A 519 -53.38 -8.46 -35.02
CA ALA A 519 -52.27 -9.32 -35.45
C ALA A 519 -51.71 -10.16 -34.29
N SER A 520 -51.43 -9.50 -33.16
CA SER A 520 -50.84 -10.15 -31.99
C SER A 520 -51.13 -9.36 -30.71
N PHE A 521 -50.70 -9.91 -29.58
CA PHE A 521 -50.68 -9.22 -28.29
C PHE A 521 -49.29 -9.24 -27.69
N GLU A 522 -48.80 -8.12 -27.17
CA GLU A 522 -47.57 -8.07 -26.40
C GLU A 522 -47.83 -8.30 -24.92
N ALA A 523 -47.16 -9.29 -24.34
CA ALA A 523 -47.21 -9.56 -22.90
C ALA A 523 -46.20 -8.68 -22.16
N LEU A 524 -46.74 -7.81 -21.30
CA LEU A 524 -46.01 -6.79 -20.57
C LEU A 524 -46.06 -7.09 -19.07
N MET A 525 -44.88 -7.31 -18.49
CA MET A 525 -44.73 -7.58 -17.05
C MET A 525 -45.18 -6.38 -16.20
N ARG A 526 -45.90 -6.65 -15.13
CA ARG A 526 -46.29 -5.67 -14.11
C ARG A 526 -45.95 -6.20 -12.73
N PHE A 527 -45.37 -5.32 -11.91
CA PHE A 527 -44.98 -5.62 -10.54
C PHE A 527 -45.93 -4.90 -9.60
N LYS A 528 -46.47 -5.61 -8.60
CA LYS A 528 -47.31 -5.03 -7.56
C LYS A 528 -46.76 -5.30 -6.18
N THR A 529 -46.93 -4.34 -5.29
CA THR A 529 -46.75 -4.59 -3.85
C THR A 529 -47.88 -5.50 -3.33
N PRO A 530 -47.69 -6.19 -2.19
CA PRO A 530 -48.78 -6.92 -1.52
C PRO A 530 -50.01 -6.06 -1.19
N ALA A 531 -49.82 -4.73 -1.07
CA ALA A 531 -50.91 -3.78 -0.88
C ALA A 531 -51.66 -3.41 -2.17
N GLY A 532 -51.25 -3.95 -3.33
CA GLY A 532 -51.91 -3.77 -4.62
C GLY A 532 -51.39 -2.60 -5.49
N ASN A 533 -50.34 -1.89 -5.05
CA ASN A 533 -49.81 -0.74 -5.79
C ASN A 533 -48.83 -1.16 -6.88
N PHE A 534 -48.96 -0.60 -8.08
CA PHE A 534 -48.01 -0.85 -9.18
C PHE A 534 -46.65 -0.21 -8.91
N LEU A 535 -45.60 -0.98 -9.12
CA LEU A 535 -44.21 -0.53 -9.11
C LEU A 535 -43.77 -0.17 -10.53
N ASN A 536 -42.77 0.70 -10.64
CA ASN A 536 -42.20 1.06 -11.94
C ASN A 536 -41.54 -0.18 -12.57
N THR A 537 -42.12 -0.68 -13.68
CA THR A 537 -41.66 -1.90 -14.35
C THR A 537 -40.20 -1.80 -14.79
N ALA A 538 -39.79 -0.69 -15.43
CA ALA A 538 -38.42 -0.55 -15.93
C ALA A 538 -37.39 -0.68 -14.81
N ARG A 539 -37.59 0.02 -13.68
CA ARG A 539 -36.71 -0.07 -12.50
C ARG A 539 -36.69 -1.46 -11.87
N MET A 540 -37.81 -2.17 -11.87
CA MET A 540 -37.89 -3.54 -11.34
C MET A 540 -37.15 -4.53 -12.24
N ILE A 541 -37.24 -4.37 -13.56
CA ILE A 541 -36.49 -5.18 -14.53
C ILE A 541 -34.99 -4.93 -14.38
N GLU A 542 -34.54 -3.67 -14.31
CA GLU A 542 -33.13 -3.33 -14.05
C GLU A 542 -32.61 -3.98 -12.75
N ALA A 543 -33.40 -3.92 -11.67
CA ALA A 543 -33.05 -4.53 -10.41
C ALA A 543 -33.00 -6.07 -10.49
N ALA A 544 -33.96 -6.69 -11.18
CA ALA A 544 -34.00 -8.14 -11.42
C ALA A 544 -32.82 -8.62 -12.26
N GLU A 545 -32.41 -7.84 -13.25
CA GLU A 545 -31.23 -8.11 -14.04
C GLU A 545 -29.99 -8.02 -13.17
N ALA A 546 -29.83 -6.93 -12.40
CA ALA A 546 -28.70 -6.73 -11.52
C ALA A 546 -28.56 -7.84 -10.46
N SER A 547 -29.67 -8.35 -9.92
CA SER A 547 -29.68 -9.46 -8.94
C SER A 547 -29.57 -10.85 -9.56
N GLY A 548 -29.78 -10.99 -10.88
CA GLY A 548 -29.88 -12.27 -11.57
C GLY A 548 -31.26 -12.94 -11.46
N SER A 549 -32.19 -12.36 -10.69
CA SER A 549 -33.58 -12.86 -10.53
C SER A 549 -34.39 -12.81 -11.83
N ILE A 550 -33.94 -12.05 -12.84
CA ILE A 550 -34.60 -11.96 -14.15
C ILE A 550 -34.78 -13.34 -14.83
N THR A 551 -33.89 -14.29 -14.56
CA THR A 551 -33.99 -15.65 -15.11
C THR A 551 -35.22 -16.38 -14.57
N GLU A 552 -35.46 -16.30 -13.26
CA GLU A 552 -36.61 -16.95 -12.62
C GLU A 552 -37.92 -16.23 -12.96
N ILE A 553 -37.90 -14.89 -12.96
CA ILE A 553 -39.05 -14.05 -13.33
C ILE A 553 -39.44 -14.31 -14.79
N GLY A 554 -38.46 -14.47 -15.68
CA GLY A 554 -38.70 -14.80 -17.07
C GLY A 554 -39.30 -16.19 -17.27
N ALA A 555 -38.83 -17.20 -16.54
CA ALA A 555 -39.43 -18.53 -16.56
C ALA A 555 -40.89 -18.53 -16.06
N TRP A 556 -41.19 -17.71 -15.04
CA TRP A 556 -42.56 -17.47 -14.59
C TRP A 556 -43.39 -16.76 -15.69
N MET A 557 -42.82 -15.74 -16.34
CA MET A 557 -43.46 -14.98 -17.42
C MET A 557 -43.90 -15.90 -18.56
N PHE A 558 -43.02 -16.77 -19.06
CA PHE A 558 -43.37 -17.69 -20.15
C PHE A 558 -44.53 -18.60 -19.76
N LYS A 559 -44.49 -19.20 -18.56
CA LYS A 559 -45.56 -20.08 -18.08
C LYS A 559 -46.90 -19.37 -17.97
N SER A 560 -46.91 -18.18 -17.39
CA SER A 560 -48.15 -17.39 -17.20
C SER A 560 -48.67 -16.87 -18.55
N ALA A 561 -47.81 -16.26 -19.37
CA ALA A 561 -48.19 -15.65 -20.63
C ALA A 561 -48.73 -16.69 -21.62
N PHE A 562 -48.07 -17.85 -21.75
CA PHE A 562 -48.50 -18.89 -22.68
C PHE A 562 -49.82 -19.54 -22.22
N SER A 563 -49.98 -19.76 -20.91
CA SER A 563 -51.21 -20.31 -20.32
C SER A 563 -52.40 -19.35 -20.48
N GLU A 564 -52.21 -18.07 -20.17
CA GLU A 564 -53.24 -17.04 -20.34
C GLU A 564 -53.59 -16.85 -21.83
N PHE A 565 -52.60 -16.81 -22.71
CA PHE A 565 -52.83 -16.72 -24.15
C PHE A 565 -53.60 -17.92 -24.71
N ARG A 566 -53.35 -19.14 -24.23
CA ARG A 566 -54.14 -20.32 -24.60
C ARG A 566 -55.61 -20.16 -24.21
N LYS A 567 -55.91 -19.54 -23.06
CA LYS A 567 -57.30 -19.26 -22.61
C LYS A 567 -57.97 -18.16 -23.44
N LEU A 568 -57.18 -17.24 -24.01
CA LEU A 568 -57.63 -16.18 -24.92
C LEU A 568 -58.00 -16.70 -26.32
N SER A 569 -57.86 -18.00 -26.61
CA SER A 569 -58.03 -18.66 -27.93
C SER A 569 -59.40 -18.56 -28.61
N VAL A 570 -60.32 -17.72 -28.12
CA VAL A 570 -61.50 -17.28 -28.87
C VAL A 570 -61.12 -16.38 -30.07
N ALA A 571 -59.86 -15.95 -30.16
CA ALA A 571 -59.40 -14.91 -31.09
C ALA A 571 -58.91 -15.40 -32.47
N GLY A 572 -58.98 -16.71 -32.77
CA GLY A 572 -58.57 -17.27 -34.07
C GLY A 572 -57.11 -17.76 -34.11
N ASP A 573 -56.82 -18.70 -35.02
CA ASP A 573 -55.53 -19.40 -35.08
C ASP A 573 -54.37 -18.53 -35.60
N ASP A 574 -54.68 -17.43 -36.29
CA ASP A 574 -53.68 -16.54 -36.92
C ASP A 574 -53.07 -15.51 -35.96
N ILE A 575 -53.62 -15.35 -34.76
CA ILE A 575 -53.12 -14.38 -33.77
C ILE A 575 -51.93 -14.97 -33.00
N ARG A 576 -50.91 -14.13 -32.81
CA ARG A 576 -49.67 -14.46 -32.09
C ARG A 576 -49.56 -13.76 -30.73
N LEU A 577 -48.62 -14.23 -29.90
CA LEU A 577 -48.24 -13.61 -28.64
C LEU A 577 -46.78 -13.16 -28.71
N ASN A 578 -46.53 -11.89 -28.43
CA ASN A 578 -45.21 -11.31 -28.32
C ASN A 578 -44.72 -11.33 -26.87
N VAL A 579 -43.49 -11.79 -26.64
CA VAL A 579 -42.85 -11.83 -25.32
C VAL A 579 -41.42 -11.29 -25.38
N ASN A 580 -41.06 -10.48 -24.38
CA ASN A 580 -39.75 -9.86 -24.26
C ASN A 580 -38.69 -10.82 -23.71
N LEU A 581 -37.47 -10.76 -24.26
CA LEU A 581 -36.30 -11.51 -23.81
C LEU A 581 -35.20 -10.57 -23.31
N SER A 582 -34.85 -10.70 -22.02
CA SER A 582 -33.69 -9.99 -21.46
C SER A 582 -32.36 -10.60 -21.94
N PRO A 583 -31.33 -9.78 -22.20
CA PRO A 583 -29.99 -10.25 -22.54
C PRO A 583 -29.40 -11.25 -21.54
N LYS A 584 -29.69 -11.06 -20.24
CA LYS A 584 -29.19 -11.98 -19.20
C LYS A 584 -29.85 -13.35 -19.27
N GLN A 585 -31.10 -13.44 -19.70
CA GLN A 585 -31.77 -14.73 -19.88
C GLN A 585 -31.16 -15.50 -21.05
N VAL A 586 -30.85 -14.81 -22.16
CA VAL A 586 -30.24 -15.40 -23.37
C VAL A 586 -28.88 -16.05 -23.08
N GLN A 587 -28.11 -15.47 -22.16
CA GLN A 587 -26.81 -16.01 -21.74
C GLN A 587 -26.92 -17.25 -20.85
N THR A 588 -28.11 -17.62 -20.38
CA THR A 588 -28.30 -18.82 -19.54
C THR A 588 -28.68 -20.02 -20.40
N ASN A 589 -27.96 -21.14 -20.24
CA ASN A 589 -28.29 -22.40 -20.94
C ASN A 589 -29.70 -22.95 -20.61
N ARG A 590 -30.33 -22.46 -19.53
CA ARG A 590 -31.64 -22.92 -19.06
C ARG A 590 -32.80 -22.42 -19.96
N ILE A 591 -32.61 -21.32 -20.69
CA ILE A 591 -33.68 -20.64 -21.43
C ILE A 591 -34.41 -21.54 -22.44
N TYR A 592 -33.68 -22.40 -23.16
CA TYR A 592 -34.25 -23.37 -24.10
C TYR A 592 -35.32 -24.23 -23.43
N LYS A 593 -34.96 -24.78 -22.26
CA LYS A 593 -35.84 -25.64 -21.48
C LYS A 593 -37.01 -24.87 -20.88
N ASP A 594 -36.77 -23.67 -20.36
CA ASP A 594 -37.86 -22.87 -19.78
C ASP A 594 -38.94 -22.53 -20.83
N ILE A 595 -38.55 -22.25 -22.08
CA ILE A 595 -39.48 -22.00 -23.20
C ILE A 595 -40.20 -23.30 -23.60
N GLU A 596 -39.49 -24.42 -23.78
CA GLU A 596 -40.10 -25.70 -24.14
C GLU A 596 -41.08 -26.21 -23.07
N ASP A 597 -40.70 -26.15 -21.80
CA ASP A 597 -41.53 -26.58 -20.67
C ASP A 597 -42.80 -25.70 -20.58
N ALA A 598 -42.68 -24.38 -20.76
CA ALA A 598 -43.82 -23.47 -20.74
C ALA A 598 -44.76 -23.71 -21.93
N ALA A 599 -44.21 -23.87 -23.13
CA ALA A 599 -44.99 -24.10 -24.35
C ALA A 599 -45.73 -25.45 -24.28
N SER A 600 -45.06 -26.50 -23.81
CA SER A 600 -45.66 -27.82 -23.62
C SER A 600 -46.74 -27.82 -22.55
N ALA A 601 -46.56 -27.09 -21.44
CA ALA A 601 -47.56 -27.00 -20.38
C ALA A 601 -48.82 -26.24 -20.81
N ALA A 602 -48.68 -25.27 -21.71
CA ALA A 602 -49.79 -24.48 -22.26
C ALA A 602 -50.43 -25.11 -23.51
N ASP A 603 -49.91 -26.25 -24.01
CA ASP A 603 -50.31 -26.84 -25.30
C ASP A 603 -50.25 -25.79 -26.44
N LEU A 604 -49.15 -25.04 -26.48
CA LEU A 604 -48.95 -23.94 -27.43
C LEU A 604 -47.79 -24.25 -28.37
N GLN A 605 -48.05 -24.15 -29.67
CA GLN A 605 -47.03 -24.32 -30.69
C GLN A 605 -46.19 -23.03 -30.82
N LEU A 606 -44.87 -23.17 -30.96
CA LEU A 606 -43.95 -22.02 -31.00
C LEU A 606 -44.21 -21.07 -32.18
N HIS A 607 -44.84 -21.53 -33.28
CA HIS A 607 -45.21 -20.65 -34.38
C HIS A 607 -46.25 -19.58 -34.02
N ARG A 608 -46.90 -19.71 -32.87
CA ARG A 608 -47.82 -18.71 -32.33
C ARG A 608 -47.12 -17.65 -31.47
N LEU A 609 -45.80 -17.72 -31.36
CA LEU A 609 -44.99 -16.84 -30.53
C LEU A 609 -44.12 -15.91 -31.38
N VAL A 610 -43.93 -14.70 -30.87
CA VAL A 610 -42.95 -13.72 -31.34
C VAL A 610 -42.07 -13.39 -30.14
N PHE A 611 -40.76 -13.47 -30.30
CA PHE A 611 -39.80 -13.10 -29.26
C PHE A 611 -39.18 -11.76 -29.59
N GLU A 612 -39.28 -10.83 -28.66
CA GLU A 612 -38.77 -9.46 -28.78
C GLU A 612 -37.43 -9.36 -28.04
N VAL A 613 -36.42 -8.81 -28.72
CA VAL A 613 -35.06 -8.68 -28.21
C VAL A 613 -34.54 -7.27 -28.45
N THR A 614 -33.97 -6.66 -27.42
CA THR A 614 -33.42 -5.29 -27.55
C THR A 614 -32.22 -5.25 -28.50
N GLU A 615 -32.04 -4.11 -29.17
CA GLU A 615 -30.92 -3.87 -30.07
C GLU A 615 -29.54 -4.16 -29.42
N GLY A 616 -29.39 -3.80 -28.13
CA GLY A 616 -28.13 -3.95 -27.39
C GLY A 616 -27.66 -5.39 -27.20
N LEU A 617 -28.56 -6.38 -27.30
CA LEU A 617 -28.23 -7.81 -27.23
C LEU A 617 -27.16 -8.20 -28.26
N PHE A 618 -27.19 -7.52 -29.40
CA PHE A 618 -26.45 -7.87 -30.61
C PHE A 618 -25.03 -7.29 -30.67
N LEU A 619 -24.73 -6.25 -29.86
CA LEU A 619 -23.40 -5.62 -29.79
C LEU A 619 -22.31 -6.55 -29.24
N SER A 620 -22.70 -7.57 -28.49
CA SER A 620 -21.78 -8.51 -27.86
C SER A 620 -21.23 -9.60 -28.80
N ASN A 621 -21.81 -9.74 -30.01
CA ASN A 621 -21.47 -10.76 -31.03
C ASN A 621 -21.25 -12.17 -30.46
N ASP A 622 -22.16 -12.58 -29.57
CA ASP A 622 -22.07 -13.86 -28.87
C ASP A 622 -22.70 -15.00 -29.70
N GLN A 623 -21.95 -16.08 -29.89
CA GLN A 623 -22.40 -17.28 -30.59
C GLN A 623 -23.57 -17.96 -29.85
N VAL A 624 -23.68 -17.76 -28.53
CA VAL A 624 -24.81 -18.24 -27.72
C VAL A 624 -26.11 -17.57 -28.16
N THR A 625 -26.11 -16.25 -28.32
CA THR A 625 -27.29 -15.49 -28.78
C THR A 625 -27.74 -15.95 -30.17
N LEU A 626 -26.80 -16.03 -31.12
CA LEU A 626 -27.13 -16.47 -32.49
C LEU A 626 -27.72 -17.88 -32.53
N SER A 627 -27.22 -18.78 -31.68
CA SER A 627 -27.72 -20.16 -31.57
C SER A 627 -29.15 -20.20 -31.06
N LEU A 628 -29.48 -19.41 -30.03
CA LEU A 628 -30.84 -19.34 -29.47
C LEU A 628 -31.85 -18.81 -30.49
N LEU A 629 -31.54 -17.69 -31.14
CA LEU A 629 -32.45 -17.07 -32.09
C LEU A 629 -32.68 -17.95 -33.32
N THR A 630 -31.62 -18.60 -33.81
CA THR A 630 -31.73 -19.58 -34.90
C THR A 630 -32.60 -20.78 -34.49
N TRP A 631 -32.43 -21.27 -33.25
CA TRP A 631 -33.24 -22.36 -32.72
C TRP A 631 -34.73 -21.97 -32.61
N LEU A 632 -35.05 -20.75 -32.13
CA LEU A 632 -36.42 -20.24 -32.06
C LEU A 632 -37.08 -20.23 -33.45
N ARG A 633 -36.38 -19.69 -34.46
CA ARG A 633 -36.88 -19.64 -35.84
C ARG A 633 -37.06 -21.03 -36.45
N ASN A 634 -36.13 -21.95 -36.21
CA ASN A 634 -36.24 -23.34 -36.68
C ASN A 634 -37.43 -24.08 -36.05
N LYS A 635 -37.87 -23.68 -34.85
CA LYS A 635 -39.09 -24.18 -34.19
C LYS A 635 -40.37 -23.46 -34.66
N GLY A 636 -40.25 -22.47 -35.55
CA GLY A 636 -41.35 -21.74 -36.18
C GLY A 636 -41.72 -20.42 -35.52
N ALA A 637 -41.10 -20.05 -34.38
CA ALA A 637 -41.33 -18.76 -33.75
C ALA A 637 -40.76 -17.62 -34.60
N LYS A 638 -41.31 -16.41 -34.46
CA LYS A 638 -40.71 -15.20 -35.03
C LYS A 638 -39.81 -14.51 -34.01
N VAL A 639 -38.78 -13.83 -34.49
CA VAL A 639 -37.90 -12.99 -33.68
C VAL A 639 -37.93 -11.57 -34.21
N VAL A 640 -38.18 -10.60 -33.34
CA VAL A 640 -38.27 -9.18 -33.69
C VAL A 640 -37.31 -8.38 -32.83
N ILE A 641 -36.63 -7.40 -33.43
CA ILE A 641 -35.77 -6.48 -32.69
C ILE A 641 -36.61 -5.35 -32.12
N ASP A 642 -36.50 -5.14 -30.82
CA ASP A 642 -37.18 -4.10 -30.07
C ASP A 642 -36.31 -2.84 -29.88
N ASP A 643 -36.94 -1.71 -29.61
CA ASP A 643 -36.33 -0.38 -29.42
C ASP A 643 -35.39 0.07 -30.57
N PHE A 644 -35.69 -0.33 -31.81
CA PHE A 644 -34.78 -0.13 -32.95
C PHE A 644 -34.58 1.36 -33.27
N GLY A 645 -33.32 1.79 -33.34
CA GLY A 645 -32.92 3.16 -33.71
C GLY A 645 -32.39 4.00 -32.54
N THR A 646 -32.48 3.49 -31.31
CA THR A 646 -31.94 4.16 -30.11
C THR A 646 -30.45 3.87 -29.87
N GLY A 647 -29.86 2.92 -30.62
CA GLY A 647 -28.47 2.44 -30.47
C GLY A 647 -27.56 2.59 -31.70
N TYR A 648 -26.41 1.90 -31.66
CA TYR A 648 -25.32 1.95 -32.65
C TYR A 648 -25.34 0.80 -33.68
N SER A 649 -26.50 0.27 -34.07
CA SER A 649 -26.55 -0.79 -35.07
C SER A 649 -26.11 -0.32 -36.45
N SER A 650 -24.95 -0.80 -36.90
CA SER A 650 -24.61 -0.75 -38.32
C SER A 650 -25.60 -1.65 -39.08
N PHE A 651 -26.33 -1.11 -40.06
CA PHE A 651 -27.20 -1.87 -40.96
C PHE A 651 -26.51 -3.09 -41.60
N SER A 652 -25.17 -3.05 -41.72
CA SER A 652 -24.37 -4.18 -42.19
C SER A 652 -24.46 -5.43 -41.29
N TYR A 653 -24.71 -5.24 -39.99
CA TYR A 653 -24.82 -6.29 -38.99
C TYR A 653 -26.23 -6.88 -38.94
N LEU A 654 -27.25 -6.04 -39.06
CA LEU A 654 -28.66 -6.44 -39.11
C LEU A 654 -28.91 -7.53 -40.17
N ARG A 655 -28.19 -7.48 -41.30
CA ARG A 655 -28.32 -8.46 -42.40
C ARG A 655 -27.91 -9.88 -42.02
N LYS A 656 -27.06 -10.04 -40.99
CA LYS A 656 -26.55 -11.35 -40.56
C LYS A 656 -27.38 -11.97 -39.44
N LEU A 657 -28.34 -11.23 -38.90
CA LEU A 657 -29.10 -11.68 -37.74
C LEU A 657 -30.30 -12.55 -38.16
N PRO A 658 -30.56 -13.66 -37.45
CA PRO A 658 -31.73 -14.49 -37.67
C PRO A 658 -32.96 -13.81 -37.05
N VAL A 659 -33.44 -12.74 -37.67
CA VAL A 659 -34.63 -11.97 -37.24
C VAL A 659 -35.65 -11.89 -38.38
N ASP A 660 -36.91 -11.67 -38.02
CA ASP A 660 -38.06 -11.60 -38.93
C ASP A 660 -38.64 -10.18 -39.04
N GLY A 661 -38.35 -9.30 -38.08
CA GLY A 661 -38.85 -7.92 -38.09
C GLY A 661 -38.13 -6.97 -37.12
N ILE A 662 -38.55 -5.71 -37.15
CA ILE A 662 -38.10 -4.65 -36.24
C ILE A 662 -39.31 -3.88 -35.67
N LYS A 663 -39.20 -3.41 -34.42
CA LYS A 663 -40.13 -2.44 -33.79
C LYS A 663 -39.44 -1.08 -33.74
N ILE A 664 -40.06 -0.07 -34.32
CA ILE A 664 -39.57 1.31 -34.29
C ILE A 664 -39.98 1.91 -32.96
N ASP A 665 -38.98 2.36 -32.19
CA ASP A 665 -39.20 2.95 -30.87
C ASP A 665 -40.13 4.17 -30.93
N ARG A 666 -40.93 4.32 -29.86
CA ARG A 666 -41.88 5.40 -29.69
C ARG A 666 -41.25 6.80 -29.83
N SER A 667 -39.98 6.98 -29.46
CA SER A 667 -39.33 8.30 -29.54
C SER A 667 -39.28 8.85 -30.97
N PHE A 668 -39.20 7.97 -31.98
CA PHE A 668 -39.25 8.36 -33.39
C PHE A 668 -40.67 8.63 -33.89
N ILE A 669 -41.68 7.93 -33.34
CA ILE A 669 -43.08 8.05 -33.76
C ILE A 669 -43.77 9.27 -33.13
N SER A 670 -43.42 9.64 -31.90
CA SER A 670 -44.16 10.62 -31.09
C SER A 670 -44.33 12.00 -31.75
N ASN A 671 -43.36 12.44 -32.57
CA ASN A 671 -43.38 13.76 -33.22
C ASN A 671 -43.35 13.70 -34.76
N MET A 672 -43.48 12.52 -35.38
CA MET A 672 -43.28 12.37 -36.84
C MET A 672 -44.35 13.05 -37.70
N ASP A 673 -45.49 13.41 -37.12
CA ASP A 673 -46.57 14.14 -37.79
C ASP A 673 -46.38 15.67 -37.76
N GLN A 674 -45.43 16.17 -36.95
CA GLN A 674 -45.15 17.60 -36.76
C GLN A 674 -43.72 17.98 -37.15
N ASP A 675 -42.80 17.02 -37.20
CA ASP A 675 -41.39 17.21 -37.50
C ASP A 675 -40.97 16.45 -38.77
N ALA A 676 -40.54 17.20 -39.79
CA ALA A 676 -40.12 16.66 -41.07
C ALA A 676 -38.83 15.82 -40.98
N ASP A 677 -37.93 16.15 -40.05
CA ASP A 677 -36.69 15.40 -39.84
C ASP A 677 -36.97 14.06 -39.17
N ALA A 678 -37.85 14.05 -38.15
CA ALA A 678 -38.33 12.82 -37.53
C ALA A 678 -39.02 11.89 -38.55
N LEU A 679 -39.88 12.46 -39.42
CA LEU A 679 -40.53 11.71 -40.49
C LEU A 679 -39.52 11.13 -41.50
N ALA A 680 -38.45 11.87 -41.83
CA ALA A 680 -37.40 11.41 -42.74
C ALA A 680 -36.63 10.22 -42.16
N VAL A 681 -36.36 10.21 -40.85
CA VAL A 681 -35.73 9.09 -40.15
C VAL A 681 -36.64 7.85 -40.20
N VAL A 682 -37.91 7.99 -39.85
CA VAL A 682 -38.89 6.87 -39.89
C VAL A 682 -39.00 6.29 -41.31
N LYS A 683 -39.09 7.13 -42.35
CA LYS A 683 -39.08 6.70 -43.76
C LYS A 683 -37.84 5.89 -44.11
N SER A 684 -36.67 6.33 -43.64
CA SER A 684 -35.40 5.66 -43.90
C SER A 684 -35.34 4.29 -43.24
N ILE A 685 -35.78 4.18 -41.98
CA ILE A 685 -35.85 2.92 -41.24
C ILE A 685 -36.75 1.91 -41.96
N ILE A 686 -37.96 2.33 -42.36
CA ILE A 686 -38.91 1.47 -43.07
C ILE A 686 -38.34 1.02 -44.42
N ALA A 687 -37.74 1.93 -45.18
CA ALA A 687 -37.14 1.60 -46.48
C ALA A 687 -36.03 0.55 -46.36
N VAL A 688 -35.17 0.67 -45.34
CA VAL A 688 -34.11 -0.30 -45.08
C VAL A 688 -34.68 -1.65 -44.63
N ALA A 689 -35.66 -1.66 -43.72
CA ALA A 689 -36.30 -2.88 -43.26
C ALA A 689 -36.95 -3.66 -44.42
N LYS A 690 -37.69 -2.97 -45.29
CA LYS A 690 -38.28 -3.55 -46.51
C LYS A 690 -37.22 -4.10 -47.47
N ALA A 691 -36.11 -3.37 -47.68
CA ALA A 691 -35.01 -3.84 -48.51
C ALA A 691 -34.35 -5.13 -47.96
N MET A 692 -34.51 -5.39 -46.67
CA MET A 692 -34.01 -6.57 -45.97
C MET A 692 -35.08 -7.64 -45.75
N ASN A 693 -36.29 -7.44 -46.27
CA ASN A 693 -37.44 -8.33 -46.11
C ASN A 693 -37.77 -8.60 -44.62
N LEU A 694 -37.73 -7.52 -43.82
CA LEU A 694 -38.10 -7.51 -42.41
C LEU A 694 -39.47 -6.85 -42.24
N GLU A 695 -40.32 -7.45 -41.42
CA GLU A 695 -41.60 -6.86 -41.00
C GLU A 695 -41.35 -5.66 -40.08
N VAL A 696 -42.19 -4.62 -40.17
CA VAL A 696 -42.04 -3.39 -39.38
C VAL A 696 -43.26 -3.17 -38.50
N THR A 697 -43.00 -3.01 -37.20
CA THR A 697 -43.99 -2.56 -36.22
C THR A 697 -43.67 -1.13 -35.79
N ALA A 698 -44.65 -0.23 -35.79
CA ALA A 698 -44.49 1.10 -35.22
C ALA A 698 -45.10 1.19 -33.82
N GLU A 699 -44.28 1.57 -32.84
CA GLU A 699 -44.71 1.70 -31.45
C GLU A 699 -45.09 3.13 -31.07
N GLY A 700 -46.01 3.25 -30.11
CA GLY A 700 -46.43 4.56 -29.61
C GLY A 700 -47.29 5.34 -30.60
N VAL A 701 -48.06 4.66 -31.45
CA VAL A 701 -49.08 5.31 -32.28
C VAL A 701 -50.22 5.80 -31.39
N GLU A 702 -50.33 7.11 -31.23
CA GLU A 702 -51.29 7.78 -30.35
C GLU A 702 -52.37 8.55 -31.13
N THR A 703 -52.09 8.96 -32.37
CA THR A 703 -53.02 9.77 -33.18
C THR A 703 -53.43 9.08 -34.49
N THR A 704 -54.61 9.42 -35.01
CA THR A 704 -55.06 8.96 -36.32
C THR A 704 -54.18 9.48 -37.47
N GLY A 705 -53.54 10.64 -37.29
CA GLY A 705 -52.56 11.19 -38.22
C GLY A 705 -51.32 10.30 -38.32
N GLN A 706 -50.75 9.90 -37.17
CA GLN A 706 -49.63 8.96 -37.11
C GLN A 706 -50.00 7.63 -37.77
N ARG A 707 -51.18 7.06 -37.46
CA ARG A 707 -51.67 5.83 -38.13
C ARG A 707 -51.67 5.97 -39.65
N LYS A 708 -52.25 7.06 -40.17
CA LYS A 708 -52.36 7.29 -41.62
C LYS A 708 -50.99 7.40 -42.28
N ILE A 709 -50.05 8.12 -41.66
CA ILE A 709 -48.67 8.22 -42.14
C ILE A 709 -48.03 6.82 -42.21
N MET A 710 -48.16 6.01 -41.15
CA MET A 710 -47.58 4.66 -41.15
C MET A 710 -48.19 3.74 -42.20
N GLN A 711 -49.49 3.86 -42.45
CA GLN A 711 -50.19 3.14 -43.52
C GLN A 711 -49.68 3.57 -44.91
N GLU A 712 -49.49 4.87 -45.14
CA GLU A 712 -48.94 5.41 -46.39
C GLU A 712 -47.49 4.98 -46.65
N LEU A 713 -46.75 4.63 -45.59
CA LEU A 713 -45.39 4.12 -45.66
C LEU A 713 -45.33 2.59 -45.80
N ASP A 714 -46.47 1.91 -46.02
CA ASP A 714 -46.69 0.45 -45.85
C ASP A 714 -45.91 -0.14 -44.67
N CYS A 715 -46.16 0.36 -43.47
CA CYS A 715 -45.80 -0.35 -42.24
C CYS A 715 -46.69 -1.59 -42.09
N ASP A 716 -46.18 -2.68 -41.53
CA ASP A 716 -46.94 -3.94 -41.40
C ASP A 716 -47.87 -3.91 -40.18
N TYR A 717 -47.36 -3.41 -39.05
CA TYR A 717 -48.03 -3.48 -37.76
C TYR A 717 -47.99 -2.17 -36.98
N LEU A 718 -49.05 -1.88 -36.23
CA LEU A 718 -49.19 -0.67 -35.42
C LEU A 718 -49.52 -1.03 -33.97
N GLN A 719 -48.82 -0.39 -33.03
CA GLN A 719 -49.03 -0.53 -31.60
C GLN A 719 -49.05 0.84 -30.93
N GLY A 720 -50.02 1.08 -30.05
CA GLY A 720 -50.06 2.32 -29.28
C GLY A 720 -51.40 2.62 -28.63
N PHE A 721 -51.46 3.75 -27.94
CA PHE A 721 -52.63 4.13 -27.14
C PHE A 721 -53.83 4.57 -27.99
N LEU A 722 -53.65 4.79 -29.29
CA LEU A 722 -54.76 4.97 -30.22
C LEU A 722 -55.74 3.78 -30.16
N TYR A 723 -55.21 2.56 -30.03
CA TYR A 723 -56.02 1.34 -30.00
C TYR A 723 -56.37 0.92 -28.58
N SER A 724 -55.35 0.70 -27.75
CA SER A 724 -55.56 0.33 -26.34
C SER A 724 -54.28 0.54 -25.52
N LYS A 725 -54.48 0.85 -24.24
CA LYS A 725 -53.41 0.77 -23.23
C LYS A 725 -53.19 -0.69 -22.83
N PRO A 726 -52.02 -1.05 -22.25
CA PRO A 726 -51.82 -2.38 -21.68
C PRO A 726 -52.88 -2.74 -20.62
N GLN A 727 -53.62 -3.82 -20.85
CA GLN A 727 -54.79 -4.21 -20.06
C GLN A 727 -54.64 -5.61 -19.45
N SER A 728 -55.42 -5.92 -18.41
CA SER A 728 -55.47 -7.27 -17.83
C SER A 728 -56.02 -8.29 -18.84
N SER A 729 -55.77 -9.58 -18.65
CA SER A 729 -56.33 -10.64 -19.50
C SER A 729 -57.86 -10.63 -19.53
N ASP A 730 -58.52 -10.32 -18.41
CA ASP A 730 -59.98 -10.20 -18.32
C ASP A 730 -60.54 -9.02 -19.13
N ASP A 731 -59.85 -7.87 -19.13
CA ASP A 731 -60.26 -6.71 -19.91
C ASP A 731 -59.92 -6.89 -21.40
N LEU A 732 -58.82 -7.59 -21.70
CA LEU A 732 -58.47 -7.96 -23.08
C LEU A 732 -59.55 -8.85 -23.71
N LEU A 733 -60.10 -9.81 -22.96
CA LEU A 733 -61.24 -10.63 -23.44
C LEU A 733 -62.45 -9.78 -23.84
N LYS A 734 -62.73 -8.71 -23.08
CA LYS A 734 -63.82 -7.77 -23.43
C LYS A 734 -63.48 -7.00 -24.70
N PHE A 735 -62.23 -6.53 -24.82
CA PHE A 735 -61.73 -5.83 -26.01
C PHE A 735 -61.86 -6.70 -27.28
N ILE A 736 -61.44 -7.97 -27.21
CA ILE A 736 -61.54 -8.92 -28.33
C ILE A 736 -63.01 -9.08 -28.73
N ARG A 737 -63.92 -9.35 -27.77
CA ARG A 737 -65.35 -9.53 -28.05
C ARG A 737 -66.00 -8.31 -28.70
N GLN A 738 -65.64 -7.10 -28.27
CA GLN A 738 -66.14 -5.86 -28.88
C GLN A 738 -65.62 -5.68 -30.31
N SER A 739 -64.36 -6.02 -30.54
CA SER A 739 -63.72 -5.93 -31.86
C SER A 739 -64.30 -6.96 -32.86
N SER A 740 -64.71 -8.14 -32.39
CA SER A 740 -65.35 -9.18 -33.22
C SER A 740 -66.79 -8.84 -33.65
N VAL A 741 -67.51 -8.03 -32.86
CA VAL A 741 -68.93 -7.70 -33.10
C VAL A 741 -69.11 -6.51 -34.06
N SER A 742 -68.13 -5.61 -34.15
CA SER A 742 -68.25 -4.36 -34.91
C SER A 742 -67.77 -4.41 -36.36
N GLY A 743 -67.29 -5.55 -36.88
CA GLY A 743 -66.85 -5.64 -38.28
C GLY A 743 -65.80 -4.58 -38.66
N GLY A 744 -64.63 -4.64 -38.03
CA GLY A 744 -63.39 -4.06 -38.60
C GLY A 744 -63.37 -2.54 -38.84
N THR A 745 -64.06 -1.72 -38.05
CA THR A 745 -63.80 -0.27 -38.05
C THR A 745 -63.79 0.29 -36.64
N PHE A 746 -62.58 0.63 -36.16
CA PHE A 746 -62.39 1.48 -34.99
C PHE A 746 -62.64 2.94 -35.43
N GLN A 747 -63.71 3.55 -34.90
CA GLN A 747 -64.08 4.95 -35.20
C GLN A 747 -63.23 5.94 -34.41
#